data_AF-A0A1E3HSB7-F1
#
_entry.id   AF-A0A1E3HSB7-F1
#
_cell.length_a   1.000
_cell.length_b   1.000
_cell.length_c   1.000
_cell.angle_alpha   90.00
_cell.angle_beta   90.00
_cell.angle_gamma   90.00
#
_symmetry.space_group_name_H-M   'P 1'
#
loop_
_entity.id
_entity.type
_entity.pdbx_description
1 polymer ?
#
loop_
_entity_poly.entity_id
_entity_poly.type
_entity_poly.pdbx_seq_one_letter_code
_entity_poly.pdbx_strand_id
1 'polypeptide(L)'
;MPPSNWISFWMAAASIVVAWDAGYCLCRPRSFAGGDLAWIWKPYSDNNYGEIDHIYGWKAYNEGDGFTAAQAMLNSLEITLAVIYLYLRHSSPRHSSAPYHSSALLVGFASALMTWSKTVLYILQEYLCGWCNVGHNDRWTFWFMWVIPNCSWIVFPGLITLALGSHILSALQRDSIAHHPSAPSPSLLVPTPAGLSEKTKPSPTQVQEPNPTHTLPLTFHPHNLPTLIIGSNKLAASRATTFLSAGALIHITSPLPLADCAKEVQALVEGGKVAYERKELGTERAWREYLEEKDVALACVTSTLISPSTPSASSSITSQIHTACLSLHIPLNTSDSPALSTYTFPSTHRFPSHHPSTPSALTISVSSGGLGCRMSGRIRREVVSSLGQEVGRAVDNVGRLREKAKAFSKRPLDLPSLENQEGPLNSPVPQIPTRSLSPASSIHSSSSAPFPRELLSESEQQLRRMRWVYQMSEYYSFEHLARMSEDEMDKALEIWGEKDYGGELPHHLPSDKLPPSQEVAGEEKQPAKKGRILLVGSGPGHPSLLTLSAHHALTTSTLILSDKLVPSQILALIPPSVKVHVAKKFPGNAEGAQNEMMQLALEGALRGETVVRLKQGDPFVYGRGGEEVLFFRKHGFESTVIPGISSALAAPLMMNIPVTQRGVAESLILCTGVGRQGRAVQLPGYVRSRTLVLLMGVARIQQIVDTLLSPDSPGRDGPPFPSYLPIAIIERASSPDQRLTLSTLSHIAPALAELDERPPGMIVVGWAALALEGKGRVDILDMPEEGEEAMVGEWLKEEGREEEGWKSGEGWKVREGLNEDWKGILSGVV
;
A
#
# COMPACT_ATOMS: atom_id res chain seq x y z
N MET A 1 1.33 -31.14 -21.79
CA MET A 1 1.87 -31.94 -22.92
C MET A 1 3.28 -31.45 -23.16
N PRO A 2 4.24 -32.33 -23.48
CA PRO A 2 5.53 -31.84 -23.90
C PRO A 2 5.39 -31.00 -25.18
N PRO A 3 6.19 -29.94 -25.37
CA PRO A 3 6.22 -29.20 -26.63
C PRO A 3 6.48 -30.13 -27.82
N SER A 4 5.85 -29.82 -28.95
CA SER A 4 5.89 -30.59 -30.18
C SER A 4 7.31 -30.76 -30.71
N ASN A 5 7.58 -31.90 -31.34
CA ASN A 5 8.92 -32.24 -31.87
C ASN A 5 9.44 -31.23 -32.90
N TRP A 6 8.54 -30.47 -33.56
CA TRP A 6 8.93 -29.42 -34.50
C TRP A 6 9.69 -28.26 -33.81
N ILE A 7 9.40 -27.95 -32.54
CA ILE A 7 10.11 -26.91 -31.78
C ILE A 7 11.55 -27.34 -31.53
N SER A 8 11.76 -28.60 -31.13
CA SER A 8 13.10 -29.16 -30.97
C SER A 8 13.85 -29.21 -32.30
N PHE A 9 13.17 -29.56 -33.40
CA PHE A 9 13.78 -29.55 -34.73
C PHE A 9 14.23 -28.14 -35.12
N TRP A 10 13.35 -27.13 -34.96
CA TRP A 10 13.70 -25.74 -35.24
C TRP A 10 14.85 -25.26 -34.36
N MET A 11 14.82 -25.50 -33.06
CA MET A 11 15.91 -25.10 -32.15
C MET A 11 17.26 -25.73 -32.52
N ALA A 12 17.25 -27.00 -32.94
CA ALA A 12 18.46 -27.68 -33.40
C ALA A 12 18.98 -27.10 -34.72
N ALA A 13 18.11 -26.95 -35.72
CA ALA A 13 18.47 -26.40 -37.02
C ALA A 13 18.93 -24.93 -36.90
N ALA A 14 18.21 -24.13 -36.13
CA ALA A 14 18.52 -22.73 -35.87
C ALA A 14 19.87 -22.57 -35.17
N SER A 15 20.17 -23.41 -34.16
CA SER A 15 21.45 -23.35 -33.45
C SER A 15 22.65 -23.54 -34.39
N ILE A 16 22.52 -24.42 -35.40
CA ILE A 16 23.58 -24.65 -36.39
C ILE A 16 23.76 -23.41 -37.28
N VAL A 17 22.67 -22.84 -37.79
CA VAL A 17 22.71 -21.66 -38.67
C VAL A 17 23.20 -20.42 -37.92
N VAL A 18 22.71 -20.20 -36.70
CA VAL A 18 23.11 -19.06 -35.85
C VAL A 18 24.57 -19.19 -35.40
N ALA A 19 25.04 -20.42 -35.12
CA ALA A 19 26.46 -20.66 -34.83
C ALA A 19 27.36 -20.38 -36.03
N TRP A 20 26.91 -20.77 -37.23
CA TRP A 20 27.60 -20.46 -38.47
C TRP A 20 27.72 -18.96 -38.70
N ASP A 21 26.62 -18.22 -38.54
CA ASP A 21 26.56 -16.78 -38.73
C ASP A 21 27.36 -16.00 -37.65
N ALA A 22 27.25 -16.40 -36.38
CA ALA A 22 28.03 -15.81 -35.30
C ALA A 22 29.54 -16.02 -35.51
N GLY A 23 29.94 -17.23 -35.95
CA GLY A 23 31.32 -17.55 -36.28
C GLY A 23 31.86 -16.70 -37.45
N TYR A 24 31.04 -16.46 -38.47
CA TYR A 24 31.40 -15.56 -39.58
C TYR A 24 31.68 -14.14 -39.08
N CYS A 25 30.81 -13.62 -38.21
CA CYS A 25 30.89 -12.27 -37.66
C CYS A 25 32.07 -12.07 -36.68
N LEU A 26 32.30 -13.02 -35.78
CA LEU A 26 33.35 -12.92 -34.75
C LEU A 26 34.76 -13.16 -35.32
N CYS A 27 34.88 -13.89 -36.43
CA CYS A 27 36.17 -14.15 -37.09
C CYS A 27 36.54 -13.10 -38.15
N ARG A 28 35.84 -11.97 -38.25
CA ARG A 28 36.21 -10.88 -39.18
C ARG A 28 37.56 -10.28 -38.78
N PRO A 29 38.47 -9.98 -39.73
CA PRO A 29 38.30 -10.05 -41.19
C PRO A 29 38.74 -11.40 -41.80
N ARG A 30 39.20 -12.36 -40.99
CA ARG A 30 39.70 -13.67 -41.45
C ARG A 30 38.65 -14.52 -42.17
N SER A 31 37.37 -14.31 -41.85
CA SER A 31 36.22 -14.96 -42.47
C SER A 31 35.77 -14.33 -43.80
N PHE A 32 36.21 -13.11 -44.13
CA PHE A 32 35.83 -12.42 -45.38
C PHE A 32 36.49 -13.03 -46.61
N ALA A 33 35.93 -12.77 -47.80
CA ALA A 33 36.52 -13.20 -49.08
C ALA A 33 37.98 -12.73 -49.19
N GLY A 34 38.91 -13.69 -49.33
CA GLY A 34 40.36 -13.45 -49.33
C GLY A 34 41.06 -13.65 -47.98
N GLY A 35 40.32 -13.89 -46.89
CA GLY A 35 40.86 -14.24 -45.57
C GLY A 35 41.30 -15.71 -45.47
N ASP A 36 42.14 -16.01 -44.47
CA ASP A 36 42.71 -17.36 -44.27
C ASP A 36 41.69 -18.39 -43.74
N LEU A 37 40.56 -17.93 -43.20
CA LEU A 37 39.44 -18.76 -42.75
C LEU A 37 38.21 -18.69 -43.69
N ALA A 38 38.30 -17.95 -44.80
CA ALA A 38 37.19 -17.75 -45.74
C ALA A 38 36.63 -19.05 -46.33
N TRP A 39 37.48 -20.07 -46.45
CA TRP A 39 37.10 -21.38 -46.97
C TRP A 39 36.03 -22.10 -46.13
N ILE A 40 35.93 -21.77 -44.83
CA ILE A 40 34.87 -22.29 -43.96
C ILE A 40 33.54 -21.69 -44.41
N TRP A 41 33.45 -20.36 -44.55
CA TRP A 41 32.23 -19.65 -44.95
C TRP A 41 32.09 -19.46 -46.46
N LYS A 42 32.54 -20.45 -47.24
CA LYS A 42 32.56 -20.39 -48.71
C LYS A 42 31.22 -19.95 -49.35
N PRO A 43 30.03 -20.37 -48.87
CA PRO A 43 28.76 -19.88 -49.41
C PRO A 43 28.51 -18.37 -49.20
N TYR A 44 29.06 -17.77 -48.14
CA TYR A 44 28.97 -16.32 -47.90
C TYR A 44 29.97 -15.55 -48.77
N SER A 45 31.17 -16.12 -48.99
CA SER A 45 32.19 -15.50 -49.84
C SER A 45 31.88 -15.62 -51.33
N ASP A 46 31.37 -16.77 -51.80
CA ASP A 46 31.12 -17.03 -53.21
C ASP A 46 29.85 -16.34 -53.73
N ASN A 47 28.84 -16.18 -52.88
CA ASN A 47 27.61 -15.43 -53.21
C ASN A 47 27.71 -13.94 -52.84
N ASN A 48 28.88 -13.50 -52.39
CA ASN A 48 29.17 -12.13 -51.94
C ASN A 48 28.09 -11.56 -51.01
N TYR A 49 27.68 -12.33 -50.00
CA TYR A 49 26.57 -11.96 -49.12
C TYR A 49 26.80 -10.61 -48.40
N GLY A 50 28.07 -10.26 -48.13
CA GLY A 50 28.44 -8.96 -47.56
C GLY A 50 28.24 -7.76 -48.50
N GLU A 51 28.03 -7.99 -49.81
CA GLU A 51 27.56 -6.97 -50.76
C GLU A 51 26.04 -6.92 -50.87
N ILE A 52 25.34 -7.99 -50.49
CA ILE A 52 23.87 -7.99 -50.41
C ILE A 52 23.44 -7.28 -49.12
N ASP A 53 24.07 -7.61 -48.01
CA ASP A 53 23.83 -6.94 -46.73
C ASP A 53 25.14 -6.38 -46.19
N HIS A 54 25.26 -5.06 -46.30
CA HIS A 54 26.48 -4.37 -45.94
C HIS A 54 26.83 -4.46 -44.45
N ILE A 55 25.86 -4.80 -43.58
CA ILE A 55 26.14 -5.06 -42.16
C ILE A 55 27.04 -6.30 -42.01
N TYR A 56 26.99 -7.24 -42.96
CA TYR A 56 27.85 -8.44 -42.99
C TYR A 56 29.14 -8.25 -43.80
N GLY A 57 29.34 -7.09 -44.41
CA GLY A 57 30.41 -6.83 -45.37
C GLY A 57 31.52 -5.90 -44.88
N TRP A 58 32.40 -5.54 -45.82
CA TRP A 58 33.54 -4.65 -45.58
C TRP A 58 33.12 -3.25 -45.15
N LYS A 59 31.95 -2.75 -45.57
CA LYS A 59 31.44 -1.43 -45.21
C LYS A 59 31.32 -1.28 -43.69
N ALA A 60 30.52 -2.14 -43.04
CA ALA A 60 30.33 -2.10 -41.59
C ALA A 60 31.64 -2.36 -40.81
N TYR A 61 32.50 -3.25 -41.30
CA TYR A 61 33.80 -3.51 -40.66
C TYR A 61 34.73 -2.30 -40.72
N ASN A 62 34.84 -1.63 -41.86
CA ASN A 62 35.71 -0.46 -42.05
C ASN A 62 35.18 0.78 -41.32
N GLU A 63 33.86 0.90 -41.17
CA GLU A 63 33.19 1.96 -40.41
C GLU A 63 33.30 1.75 -38.88
N GLY A 64 33.79 0.59 -38.43
CA GLY A 64 33.89 0.25 -37.01
C GLY A 64 32.52 0.01 -36.36
N ASP A 65 31.52 -0.44 -37.13
CA ASP A 65 30.17 -0.68 -36.61
C ASP A 65 30.14 -1.90 -35.67
N GLY A 66 30.02 -1.61 -34.38
CA GLY A 66 29.96 -2.62 -33.31
C GLY A 66 28.66 -3.41 -33.25
N PHE A 67 27.61 -3.02 -33.98
CA PHE A 67 26.30 -3.67 -33.93
C PHE A 67 26.39 -5.16 -34.29
N THR A 68 27.13 -5.49 -35.34
CA THR A 68 27.27 -6.88 -35.84
C THR A 68 28.01 -7.79 -34.88
N ALA A 69 29.06 -7.28 -34.23
CA ALA A 69 29.79 -8.00 -33.20
C ALA A 69 28.92 -8.21 -31.94
N ALA A 70 28.18 -7.17 -31.52
CA ALA A 70 27.24 -7.26 -30.41
C ALA A 70 26.13 -8.29 -30.69
N GLN A 71 25.57 -8.28 -31.91
CA GLN A 71 24.59 -9.26 -32.36
C GLN A 71 25.16 -10.68 -32.32
N ALA A 72 26.40 -10.88 -32.77
CA ALA A 72 27.06 -12.18 -32.75
C ALA A 72 27.36 -12.69 -31.32
N MET A 73 27.62 -11.79 -30.37
CA MET A 73 27.73 -12.17 -28.95
C MET A 73 26.38 -12.64 -28.39
N LEU A 74 25.27 -11.96 -28.71
CA LEU A 74 23.93 -12.41 -28.34
C LEU A 74 23.57 -13.75 -29.01
N ASN A 75 23.98 -13.97 -30.25
CA ASN A 75 23.84 -15.27 -30.92
C ASN A 75 24.54 -16.40 -30.15
N SER A 76 25.67 -16.12 -29.49
CA SER A 76 26.39 -17.13 -28.68
C SER A 76 25.59 -17.54 -27.43
N LEU A 77 24.92 -16.57 -26.79
CA LEU A 77 23.97 -16.86 -25.70
C LEU A 77 22.74 -17.62 -26.22
N GLU A 78 22.26 -17.29 -27.42
CA GLU A 78 21.12 -17.94 -28.07
C GLU A 78 21.38 -19.44 -28.27
N ILE A 79 22.53 -19.76 -28.86
CA ILE A 79 22.96 -21.13 -29.09
C ILE A 79 23.07 -21.88 -27.76
N THR A 80 23.63 -21.23 -26.73
CA THR A 80 23.77 -21.84 -25.41
C THR A 80 22.41 -22.20 -24.82
N LEU A 81 21.43 -21.28 -24.86
CA LEU A 81 20.09 -21.53 -24.36
C LEU A 81 19.35 -22.59 -25.18
N ALA A 82 19.50 -22.58 -26.50
CA ALA A 82 18.90 -23.58 -27.39
C ALA A 82 19.47 -24.99 -27.15
N VAL A 83 20.79 -25.11 -26.92
CA VAL A 83 21.44 -26.38 -26.57
C VAL A 83 20.99 -26.86 -25.19
N ILE A 84 20.91 -25.97 -24.20
CA ILE A 84 20.37 -26.31 -22.86
C ILE A 84 18.93 -26.78 -22.97
N TYR A 85 18.10 -26.12 -23.78
CA TYR A 85 16.73 -26.55 -24.05
C TYR A 85 16.68 -27.97 -24.62
N LEU A 86 17.48 -28.26 -25.66
CA LEU A 86 17.53 -29.58 -26.28
C LEU A 86 18.01 -30.66 -25.32
N TYR A 87 19.03 -30.35 -24.50
CA TYR A 87 19.55 -31.25 -23.47
C TYR A 87 18.49 -31.56 -22.41
N LEU A 88 17.89 -30.53 -21.80
CA LEU A 88 16.86 -30.71 -20.78
C LEU A 88 15.64 -31.46 -21.33
N ARG A 89 15.32 -31.26 -22.62
CA ARG A 89 14.17 -31.89 -23.28
C ARG A 89 14.39 -33.36 -23.60
N HIS A 90 15.58 -33.74 -24.08
CA HIS A 90 15.84 -35.07 -24.67
C HIS A 90 16.72 -35.98 -23.81
N SER A 91 17.57 -35.43 -22.94
CA SER A 91 18.51 -36.21 -22.12
C SER A 91 18.06 -36.42 -20.67
N SER A 92 17.05 -35.68 -20.19
CA SER A 92 16.57 -35.81 -18.81
C SER A 92 15.74 -37.09 -18.59
N PRO A 93 15.96 -37.86 -17.50
CA PRO A 93 15.17 -39.05 -17.18
C PRO A 93 13.69 -38.71 -17.00
N ARG A 94 12.79 -39.42 -17.70
CA ARG A 94 11.32 -39.22 -17.58
C ARG A 94 10.74 -39.68 -16.23
N HIS A 95 11.51 -40.42 -15.43
CA HIS A 95 11.07 -41.03 -14.17
C HIS A 95 11.66 -40.41 -12.89
N SER A 96 12.47 -39.33 -12.98
CA SER A 96 12.92 -38.62 -11.77
C SER A 96 11.99 -37.46 -11.43
N SER A 97 11.63 -37.31 -10.16
CA SER A 97 10.83 -36.23 -9.56
C SER A 97 11.46 -34.82 -9.63
N ALA A 98 12.44 -34.62 -10.50
CA ALA A 98 13.21 -33.38 -10.62
C ALA A 98 12.63 -32.44 -11.70
N PRO A 99 12.72 -31.11 -11.54
CA PRO A 99 11.99 -30.09 -12.31
C PRO A 99 12.50 -29.86 -13.74
N TYR A 100 13.34 -30.75 -14.28
CA TYR A 100 14.07 -30.55 -15.54
C TYR A 100 13.18 -30.23 -16.75
N HIS A 101 11.97 -30.81 -16.83
CA HIS A 101 11.04 -30.57 -17.93
C HIS A 101 10.35 -29.21 -17.85
N SER A 102 10.11 -28.70 -16.63
CA SER A 102 9.56 -27.36 -16.41
C SER A 102 10.61 -26.29 -16.72
N SER A 103 11.87 -26.53 -16.33
CA SER A 103 13.00 -25.67 -16.69
C SER A 103 13.24 -25.60 -18.19
N ALA A 104 13.03 -26.71 -18.92
CA ALA A 104 13.13 -26.71 -20.38
C ALA A 104 12.14 -25.74 -21.04
N LEU A 105 10.89 -25.65 -20.55
CA LEU A 105 9.90 -24.71 -21.11
C LEU A 105 10.36 -23.25 -21.00
N LEU A 106 10.88 -22.88 -19.83
CA LEU A 106 11.34 -21.52 -19.57
C LEU A 106 12.57 -21.16 -20.40
N VAL A 107 13.56 -22.07 -20.47
CA VAL A 107 14.78 -21.86 -21.25
C VAL A 107 14.47 -21.78 -22.75
N GLY A 108 13.59 -22.65 -23.26
CA GLY A 108 13.15 -22.62 -24.66
C GLY A 108 12.38 -21.34 -25.01
N PHE A 109 11.53 -20.86 -24.10
CA PHE A 109 10.81 -19.59 -24.26
C PHE A 109 11.77 -18.40 -24.30
N ALA A 110 12.71 -18.33 -23.37
CA ALA A 110 13.72 -17.26 -23.32
C ALA A 110 14.59 -17.23 -24.58
N SER A 111 15.02 -18.41 -25.05
CA SER A 111 15.80 -18.55 -26.28
C SER A 111 15.03 -18.01 -27.50
N ALA A 112 13.77 -18.44 -27.68
CA ALA A 112 12.96 -18.03 -28.83
C ALA A 112 12.60 -16.54 -28.80
N LEU A 113 12.29 -16.00 -27.62
CA LEU A 113 11.96 -14.59 -27.46
C LEU A 113 13.17 -13.71 -27.78
N MET A 114 14.37 -14.14 -27.38
CA MET A 114 15.61 -13.41 -27.70
C MET A 114 15.89 -13.38 -29.21
N THR A 115 15.73 -14.50 -29.92
CA THR A 115 15.84 -14.55 -31.39
C THR A 115 14.84 -13.59 -32.04
N TRP A 116 13.60 -13.60 -31.58
CA TRP A 116 12.54 -12.74 -32.08
C TRP A 116 12.87 -11.26 -31.86
N SER A 117 13.19 -10.87 -30.62
CA SER A 117 13.49 -9.48 -30.26
C SER A 117 14.69 -8.92 -31.01
N LYS A 118 15.76 -9.70 -31.16
CA LYS A 118 16.97 -9.32 -31.91
C LYS A 118 16.68 -9.12 -33.39
N THR A 119 15.89 -10.01 -34.01
CA THR A 119 15.53 -9.92 -35.42
C THR A 119 14.61 -8.71 -35.69
N VAL A 120 13.68 -8.43 -34.78
CA VAL A 120 12.83 -7.22 -34.84
C VAL A 120 13.69 -5.96 -34.72
N LEU A 121 14.64 -5.93 -33.78
CA LEU A 121 15.56 -4.80 -33.61
C LEU A 121 16.37 -4.54 -34.88
N TYR A 122 16.90 -5.60 -35.51
CA TYR A 122 17.65 -5.51 -36.75
C TYR A 122 16.83 -4.92 -37.91
N ILE A 123 15.58 -5.36 -38.09
CA ILE A 123 14.69 -4.80 -39.13
C ILE A 123 14.30 -3.35 -38.81
N LEU A 124 14.02 -3.03 -37.55
CA LEU A 124 13.71 -1.66 -37.13
C LEU A 124 14.89 -0.72 -37.36
N GLN A 125 16.12 -1.18 -37.11
CA GLN A 125 17.32 -0.41 -37.40
C GLN A 125 17.44 -0.09 -38.89
N GLU A 126 17.27 -1.09 -39.76
CA GLU A 126 17.27 -0.85 -41.21
C GLU A 126 16.17 0.13 -41.65
N TYR A 127 14.95 -0.02 -41.12
CA TYR A 127 13.86 0.89 -41.43
C TYR A 127 14.16 2.32 -40.98
N LEU A 128 14.65 2.50 -39.75
CA LEU A 128 14.93 3.82 -39.17
C LEU A 128 16.14 4.51 -39.81
N CYS A 129 17.11 3.77 -40.31
CA CYS A 129 18.23 4.35 -41.08
C CYS A 129 17.91 4.55 -42.57
N GLY A 130 16.68 4.28 -43.00
CA GLY A 130 16.26 4.45 -44.39
C GLY A 130 16.80 3.39 -45.35
N TRP A 131 16.92 2.15 -44.89
CA TRP A 131 17.45 0.99 -45.63
C TRP A 131 18.93 1.13 -46.00
N CYS A 132 19.73 1.64 -45.06
CA CYS A 132 21.11 2.04 -45.27
C CYS A 132 22.08 0.89 -45.61
N ASN A 133 21.76 -0.36 -45.25
CA ASN A 133 22.63 -1.51 -45.53
C ASN A 133 22.09 -2.48 -46.58
N VAL A 134 20.82 -2.36 -46.96
CA VAL A 134 20.15 -3.28 -47.90
C VAL A 134 19.34 -2.60 -49.00
N GLY A 135 19.16 -1.28 -48.94
CA GLY A 135 18.35 -0.51 -49.89
C GLY A 135 18.95 -0.38 -51.29
N HIS A 136 20.22 -0.75 -51.47
CA HIS A 136 20.92 -0.75 -52.76
C HIS A 136 20.64 -2.00 -53.61
N ASN A 137 20.02 -3.04 -53.02
CA ASN A 137 19.69 -4.27 -53.74
C ASN A 137 18.53 -4.07 -54.73
N ASP A 138 18.54 -4.85 -55.82
CA ASP A 138 17.37 -4.95 -56.69
C ASP A 138 16.19 -5.62 -55.96
N ARG A 139 14.97 -5.40 -56.47
CA ARG A 139 13.75 -5.87 -55.80
C ARG A 139 13.73 -7.39 -55.61
N TRP A 140 14.31 -8.16 -56.53
CA TRP A 140 14.31 -9.61 -56.43
C TRP A 140 15.25 -10.06 -55.31
N THR A 141 16.49 -9.56 -55.33
CA THR A 141 17.49 -9.85 -54.30
C THR A 141 17.02 -9.40 -52.92
N PHE A 142 16.46 -8.20 -52.80
CA PHE A 142 15.91 -7.69 -51.54
C PHE A 142 14.84 -8.61 -50.95
N TRP A 143 13.84 -9.02 -51.73
CA TRP A 143 12.76 -9.86 -51.22
C TRP A 143 13.22 -11.30 -50.91
N PHE A 144 14.00 -11.92 -51.80
CA PHE A 144 14.39 -13.32 -51.66
C PHE A 144 15.56 -13.55 -50.70
N MET A 145 16.56 -12.69 -50.72
CA MET A 145 17.80 -12.89 -49.95
C MET A 145 17.75 -12.19 -48.58
N TRP A 146 16.90 -11.17 -48.42
CA TRP A 146 16.81 -10.43 -47.17
C TRP A 146 15.44 -10.57 -46.50
N VAL A 147 14.31 -10.30 -47.18
CA VAL A 147 12.99 -10.31 -46.52
C VAL A 147 12.56 -11.72 -46.10
N ILE A 148 12.57 -12.70 -47.01
CA ILE A 148 12.09 -14.06 -46.70
C ILE A 148 12.86 -14.72 -45.54
N PRO A 149 14.21 -14.68 -45.51
CA PRO A 149 14.96 -15.23 -44.39
C PRO A 149 14.63 -14.52 -43.07
N ASN A 150 14.69 -13.18 -43.03
CA ASN A 150 14.44 -12.43 -41.81
C ASN A 150 12.99 -12.57 -41.31
N CYS A 151 11.99 -12.61 -42.20
CA CYS A 151 10.61 -12.89 -41.82
C CYS A 151 10.45 -14.30 -41.23
N SER A 152 11.18 -15.30 -41.74
CA SER A 152 11.18 -16.65 -41.15
C SER A 152 11.70 -16.63 -39.71
N TRP A 153 12.74 -15.83 -39.45
CA TRP A 153 13.31 -15.60 -38.11
C TRP A 153 12.43 -14.76 -37.17
N ILE A 154 11.37 -14.13 -37.68
CA ILE A 154 10.29 -13.57 -36.83
C ILE A 154 9.21 -14.62 -36.61
N VAL A 155 8.71 -15.24 -37.67
CA VAL A 155 7.52 -16.08 -37.63
C VAL A 155 7.76 -17.33 -36.78
N PHE A 156 8.82 -18.08 -37.02
CA PHE A 156 9.06 -19.33 -36.30
C PHE A 156 9.37 -19.10 -34.80
N PRO A 157 10.30 -18.19 -34.42
CA PRO A 157 10.52 -17.87 -33.01
C PRO A 157 9.30 -17.25 -32.31
N GLY A 158 8.51 -16.44 -33.02
CA GLY A 158 7.24 -15.90 -32.51
C GLY A 158 6.23 -17.01 -32.22
N LEU A 159 6.04 -17.95 -33.15
CA LEU A 159 5.18 -19.12 -32.95
C LEU A 159 5.67 -20.01 -31.81
N ILE A 160 6.98 -20.21 -31.66
CA ILE A 160 7.56 -20.97 -30.54
C ILE A 160 7.31 -20.24 -29.22
N THR A 161 7.50 -18.93 -29.17
CA THR A 161 7.24 -18.09 -27.99
C THR A 161 5.78 -18.21 -27.56
N LEU A 162 4.84 -18.14 -28.49
CA LEU A 162 3.41 -18.32 -28.21
C LEU A 162 3.08 -19.75 -27.77
N ALA A 163 3.65 -20.76 -28.43
CA ALA A 163 3.43 -22.16 -28.08
C ALA A 163 3.96 -22.48 -26.68
N LEU A 164 5.22 -22.14 -26.38
CA LEU A 164 5.82 -22.37 -25.06
C LEU A 164 5.20 -21.47 -23.99
N GLY A 165 4.86 -20.22 -24.31
CA GLY A 165 4.17 -19.29 -23.42
C GLY A 165 2.78 -19.78 -23.03
N SER A 166 2.01 -20.32 -23.99
CA SER A 166 0.70 -20.92 -23.69
C SER A 166 0.83 -22.15 -22.79
N HIS A 167 1.90 -22.94 -22.93
CA HIS A 167 2.19 -24.07 -22.04
C HIS A 167 2.55 -23.62 -20.62
N ILE A 168 3.33 -22.55 -20.49
CA ILE A 168 3.65 -21.93 -19.20
C ILE A 168 2.36 -21.41 -18.55
N LEU A 169 1.53 -20.68 -19.29
CA LEU A 169 0.26 -20.15 -18.80
C LEU A 169 -0.70 -21.28 -18.38
N SER A 170 -0.80 -22.33 -19.19
CA SER A 170 -1.63 -23.51 -18.89
C SER A 170 -1.13 -24.32 -17.70
N ALA A 171 0.17 -24.24 -17.37
CA ALA A 171 0.72 -24.86 -16.17
C ALA A 171 0.36 -24.04 -14.93
N LEU A 172 0.52 -22.71 -15.01
CA LEU A 172 0.11 -21.78 -13.95
C LEU A 172 -1.40 -21.84 -13.67
N GLN A 173 -2.23 -21.93 -14.72
CA GLN A 173 -3.68 -22.08 -14.61
C GLN A 173 -4.09 -23.47 -14.10
N ARG A 174 -3.34 -24.54 -14.43
CA ARG A 174 -3.65 -25.87 -13.86
C ARG A 174 -3.35 -25.96 -12.38
N ASP A 175 -2.31 -25.28 -11.88
CA ASP A 175 -2.11 -25.14 -10.44
C ASP A 175 -3.19 -24.26 -9.79
N SER A 176 -3.79 -23.32 -10.53
CA SER A 176 -4.94 -22.55 -10.06
C SER A 176 -6.25 -23.35 -10.08
N ILE A 177 -6.45 -24.26 -11.05
CA ILE A 177 -7.67 -25.07 -11.22
C ILE A 177 -7.61 -26.38 -10.42
N ALA A 178 -6.45 -27.00 -10.23
CA ALA A 178 -6.29 -28.22 -9.42
C ALA A 178 -6.58 -27.99 -7.92
N HIS A 179 -6.75 -26.73 -7.50
CA HIS A 179 -7.21 -26.34 -6.17
C HIS A 179 -8.73 -26.09 -6.06
N HIS A 180 -9.52 -26.41 -7.10
CA HIS A 180 -10.98 -26.50 -7.03
C HIS A 180 -11.44 -27.98 -7.13
N PRO A 181 -12.14 -28.55 -6.14
CA PRO A 181 -12.88 -29.79 -6.33
C PRO A 181 -14.06 -29.50 -7.28
N SER A 182 -14.15 -30.30 -8.33
CA SER A 182 -15.20 -30.33 -9.35
C SER A 182 -16.62 -30.32 -8.77
N ALA A 183 -17.47 -29.45 -9.31
CA ALA A 183 -18.92 -29.43 -9.08
C ALA A 183 -19.59 -30.74 -9.55
N PRO A 184 -20.66 -31.21 -8.88
CA PRO A 184 -21.38 -32.41 -9.28
C PRO A 184 -22.31 -32.17 -10.46
N SER A 185 -22.49 -33.21 -11.27
CA SER A 185 -23.41 -33.33 -12.41
C SER A 185 -24.87 -33.03 -12.02
N PRO A 186 -25.73 -32.60 -12.97
CA PRO A 186 -27.07 -32.12 -12.66
C PRO A 186 -28.02 -33.29 -12.32
N SER A 187 -28.44 -33.37 -11.07
CA SER A 187 -29.54 -34.23 -10.63
C SER A 187 -30.88 -33.49 -10.78
N LEU A 188 -31.67 -33.93 -11.76
CA LEU A 188 -33.14 -33.90 -11.86
C LEU A 188 -33.87 -33.04 -10.82
N LEU A 189 -34.25 -31.83 -11.22
CA LEU A 189 -35.26 -31.01 -10.55
C LEU A 189 -36.66 -31.51 -10.92
N VAL A 190 -37.40 -31.93 -9.89
CA VAL A 190 -38.86 -32.08 -9.92
C VAL A 190 -39.48 -30.68 -10.05
N PRO A 191 -40.48 -30.47 -10.93
CA PRO A 191 -41.14 -29.18 -11.06
C PRO A 191 -42.36 -29.09 -10.13
N THR A 192 -42.52 -27.94 -9.47
CA THR A 192 -43.79 -27.50 -8.87
C THR A 192 -43.96 -26.00 -9.13
N PRO A 193 -45.20 -25.49 -9.21
CA PRO A 193 -45.69 -24.92 -10.46
C PRO A 193 -45.78 -23.39 -10.41
N ALA A 194 -45.75 -22.82 -11.61
CA ALA A 194 -46.00 -21.42 -11.88
C ALA A 194 -47.40 -20.98 -11.39
N GLY A 195 -47.43 -19.86 -10.66
CA GLY A 195 -48.60 -19.05 -10.37
C GLY A 195 -48.39 -17.64 -10.95
N LEU A 196 -49.35 -17.21 -11.77
CA LEU A 196 -49.41 -15.96 -12.54
C LEU A 196 -49.71 -14.71 -11.69
N SER A 197 -49.46 -13.55 -12.33
CA SER A 197 -49.92 -12.19 -12.02
C SER A 197 -49.07 -11.45 -10.97
N GLU A 198 -48.75 -10.15 -11.10
CA GLU A 198 -49.37 -9.07 -11.86
C GLU A 198 -48.39 -7.88 -11.92
N LYS A 199 -48.47 -7.04 -12.96
CA LYS A 199 -47.70 -5.79 -13.08
C LYS A 199 -48.29 -4.73 -12.15
N THR A 200 -47.50 -4.18 -11.22
CA THR A 200 -47.86 -2.98 -10.45
C THR A 200 -46.71 -1.98 -10.39
N LYS A 201 -47.08 -0.69 -10.55
CA LYS A 201 -46.25 0.53 -10.57
C LYS A 201 -45.26 0.64 -9.40
N PRO A 202 -44.13 1.35 -9.55
CA PRO A 202 -43.22 1.63 -8.45
C PRO A 202 -43.64 2.87 -7.64
N SER A 203 -43.67 2.73 -6.32
CA SER A 203 -43.54 3.80 -5.32
C SER A 203 -42.97 3.19 -4.01
N PRO A 204 -42.48 3.99 -3.07
CA PRO A 204 -41.11 4.49 -2.98
C PRO A 204 -40.24 3.67 -1.99
N THR A 205 -38.92 3.78 -2.17
CA THR A 205 -37.84 3.49 -1.18
C THR A 205 -37.93 2.15 -0.45
N GLN A 206 -37.60 1.05 -1.14
CA GLN A 206 -37.18 -0.16 -0.44
C GLN A 206 -35.72 -0.01 -0.03
N VAL A 207 -35.50 0.23 1.26
CA VAL A 207 -34.22 -0.05 1.91
C VAL A 207 -33.90 -1.51 1.62
N GLN A 208 -32.80 -1.76 0.92
CA GLN A 208 -32.36 -3.10 0.59
C GLN A 208 -32.11 -3.86 1.90
N GLU A 209 -32.89 -4.91 2.18
CA GLU A 209 -32.65 -5.73 3.36
C GLU A 209 -31.24 -6.33 3.27
N PRO A 210 -30.42 -6.22 4.34
CA PRO A 210 -29.05 -6.72 4.32
C PRO A 210 -29.05 -8.22 4.06
N ASN A 211 -28.29 -8.63 3.04
CA ASN A 211 -28.10 -10.02 2.66
C ASN A 211 -27.45 -10.78 3.84
N PRO A 212 -28.09 -11.81 4.44
CA PRO A 212 -27.65 -12.43 5.71
C PRO A 212 -26.45 -13.39 5.56
N THR A 213 -25.59 -13.18 4.56
CA THR A 213 -24.47 -14.07 4.23
C THR A 213 -23.12 -13.61 4.79
N HIS A 214 -23.05 -12.44 5.43
CA HIS A 214 -21.81 -11.88 5.96
C HIS A 214 -21.56 -12.28 7.43
N THR A 215 -20.35 -12.77 7.74
CA THR A 215 -19.92 -13.01 9.13
C THR A 215 -19.35 -11.74 9.75
N LEU A 216 -19.78 -11.38 10.96
CA LEU A 216 -19.23 -10.26 11.72
C LEU A 216 -17.99 -10.71 12.53
N PRO A 217 -16.77 -10.22 12.24
CA PRO A 217 -15.60 -10.53 13.05
C PRO A 217 -15.66 -9.78 14.39
N LEU A 218 -15.61 -10.52 15.50
CA LEU A 218 -15.60 -9.97 16.85
C LEU A 218 -14.43 -10.53 17.66
N THR A 219 -13.89 -9.72 18.57
CA THR A 219 -12.93 -10.18 19.59
C THR A 219 -13.67 -10.40 20.89
N PHE A 220 -13.78 -11.66 21.31
CA PHE A 220 -14.56 -12.07 22.47
C PHE A 220 -13.68 -12.37 23.69
N HIS A 221 -14.10 -11.91 24.87
CA HIS A 221 -13.38 -12.09 26.15
C HIS A 221 -14.23 -12.94 27.12
N PRO A 222 -14.19 -14.28 27.03
CA PRO A 222 -15.04 -15.20 27.81
C PRO A 222 -14.56 -15.40 29.26
N HIS A 223 -14.23 -14.33 29.98
CA HIS A 223 -13.76 -14.45 31.37
C HIS A 223 -14.83 -15.05 32.27
N ASN A 224 -14.48 -16.15 32.95
CA ASN A 224 -15.38 -16.94 33.82
C ASN A 224 -16.65 -17.45 33.11
N LEU A 225 -16.64 -17.55 31.79
CA LEU A 225 -17.80 -17.97 31.03
C LEU A 225 -17.87 -19.51 30.95
N PRO A 226 -18.97 -20.16 31.39
CA PRO A 226 -19.12 -21.61 31.28
C PRO A 226 -19.19 -22.06 29.81
N THR A 227 -18.20 -22.82 29.38
CA THR A 227 -18.03 -23.28 28.00
C THR A 227 -18.02 -24.80 27.93
N LEU A 228 -18.94 -25.38 27.18
CA LEU A 228 -19.06 -26.81 26.96
C LEU A 228 -18.33 -27.24 25.68
N ILE A 229 -17.46 -28.25 25.80
CA ILE A 229 -16.82 -28.90 24.67
C ILE A 229 -17.30 -30.34 24.58
N ILE A 230 -17.91 -30.70 23.46
CA ILE A 230 -18.42 -32.04 23.17
C ILE A 230 -17.40 -32.75 22.28
N GLY A 231 -16.69 -33.72 22.84
CA GLY A 231 -15.71 -34.54 22.12
C GLY A 231 -14.51 -34.98 22.96
N SER A 232 -13.80 -35.99 22.46
CA SER A 232 -12.70 -36.69 23.15
C SER A 232 -11.38 -36.69 22.39
N ASN A 233 -11.31 -36.03 21.23
CA ASN A 233 -10.17 -36.06 20.32
C ASN A 233 -9.15 -34.93 20.61
N LYS A 234 -8.05 -34.91 19.85
CA LYS A 234 -7.02 -33.86 19.95
C LYS A 234 -7.56 -32.45 19.65
N LEU A 235 -8.60 -32.35 18.83
CA LEU A 235 -9.23 -31.08 18.52
C LEU A 235 -9.98 -30.53 19.73
N ALA A 236 -10.66 -31.38 20.52
CA ALA A 236 -11.25 -31.02 21.80
C ALA A 236 -10.22 -30.39 22.75
N ALA A 237 -9.05 -31.00 22.89
CA ALA A 237 -7.95 -30.47 23.71
C ALA A 237 -7.45 -29.10 23.21
N SER A 238 -7.34 -28.93 21.89
CA SER A 238 -6.93 -27.67 21.26
C SER A 238 -7.96 -26.54 21.52
N ARG A 239 -9.26 -26.84 21.40
CA ARG A 239 -10.35 -25.90 21.71
C ARG A 239 -10.39 -25.54 23.20
N ALA A 240 -10.23 -26.53 24.07
CA ALA A 240 -10.14 -26.32 25.52
C ALA A 240 -8.98 -25.39 25.87
N THR A 241 -7.79 -25.64 25.32
CA THR A 241 -6.61 -24.79 25.55
C THR A 241 -6.83 -23.36 25.06
N THR A 242 -7.49 -23.19 23.91
CA THR A 242 -7.82 -21.87 23.35
C THR A 242 -8.72 -21.08 24.31
N PHE A 243 -9.81 -21.67 24.78
CA PHE A 243 -10.73 -21.01 25.69
C PHE A 243 -10.15 -20.80 27.09
N LEU A 244 -9.37 -21.75 27.62
CA LEU A 244 -8.62 -21.59 28.87
C LEU A 244 -7.67 -20.39 28.80
N SER A 245 -6.96 -20.23 27.68
CA SER A 245 -6.06 -19.08 27.47
C SER A 245 -6.79 -17.74 27.38
N ALA A 246 -8.11 -17.75 27.26
CA ALA A 246 -8.99 -16.58 27.26
C ALA A 246 -9.77 -16.42 28.58
N GLY A 247 -9.52 -17.28 29.57
CA GLY A 247 -10.11 -17.19 30.91
C GLY A 247 -11.49 -17.83 31.08
N ALA A 248 -11.93 -18.70 30.16
CA ALA A 248 -13.21 -19.39 30.26
C ALA A 248 -13.17 -20.61 31.19
N LEU A 249 -14.34 -20.97 31.73
CA LEU A 249 -14.53 -22.18 32.54
C LEU A 249 -14.91 -23.33 31.63
N ILE A 250 -14.06 -24.35 31.51
CA ILE A 250 -14.25 -25.42 30.52
C ILE A 250 -14.80 -26.68 31.14
N HIS A 251 -15.91 -27.16 30.57
CA HIS A 251 -16.46 -28.49 30.80
C HIS A 251 -16.36 -29.32 29.52
N ILE A 252 -15.79 -30.52 29.61
CA ILE A 252 -15.68 -31.46 28.49
C ILE A 252 -16.63 -32.62 28.73
N THR A 253 -17.45 -32.94 27.72
CA THR A 253 -18.35 -34.10 27.76
C THR A 253 -18.14 -35.03 26.57
N SER A 254 -18.21 -36.32 26.82
CA SER A 254 -18.05 -37.37 25.81
C SER A 254 -18.67 -38.69 26.29
N PRO A 255 -19.15 -39.56 25.38
CA PRO A 255 -19.68 -40.89 25.72
C PRO A 255 -18.59 -41.86 26.21
N LEU A 256 -17.32 -41.59 25.85
CA LEU A 256 -16.18 -42.44 26.19
C LEU A 256 -15.74 -42.22 27.65
N PRO A 257 -15.12 -43.22 28.31
CA PRO A 257 -14.41 -42.98 29.55
C PRO A 257 -13.14 -42.14 29.30
N LEU A 258 -12.66 -41.44 30.35
CA LEU A 258 -11.48 -40.56 30.24
C LEU A 258 -10.22 -41.29 29.74
N ALA A 259 -10.05 -42.56 30.11
CA ALA A 259 -8.94 -43.42 29.68
C ALA A 259 -8.84 -43.60 28.16
N ASP A 260 -9.97 -43.49 27.44
CA ASP A 260 -10.05 -43.66 25.99
C ASP A 260 -9.99 -42.32 25.24
N CYS A 261 -9.93 -41.19 25.95
CA CYS A 261 -9.76 -39.87 25.35
C CYS A 261 -8.32 -39.64 24.87
N ALA A 262 -8.12 -38.63 24.03
CA ALA A 262 -6.78 -38.21 23.63
C ALA A 262 -5.93 -37.82 24.85
N LYS A 263 -4.63 -38.17 24.83
CA LYS A 263 -3.69 -37.91 25.94
C LYS A 263 -3.66 -36.44 26.37
N GLU A 264 -3.85 -35.54 25.41
CA GLU A 264 -3.90 -34.09 25.64
C GLU A 264 -5.14 -33.68 26.46
N VAL A 265 -6.29 -34.36 26.29
CA VAL A 265 -7.49 -34.15 27.12
C VAL A 265 -7.26 -34.70 28.53
N GLN A 266 -6.67 -35.89 28.64
CA GLN A 266 -6.32 -36.51 29.92
C GLN A 266 -5.43 -35.59 30.76
N ALA A 267 -4.38 -35.04 30.15
CA ALA A 267 -3.46 -34.12 30.83
C ALA A 267 -4.13 -32.82 31.32
N LEU A 268 -5.13 -32.30 30.59
CA LEU A 268 -5.88 -31.12 31.02
C LEU A 268 -6.78 -31.40 32.24
N VAL A 269 -7.39 -32.58 32.27
CA VAL A 269 -8.26 -33.03 33.37
C VAL A 269 -7.44 -33.36 34.61
N GLU A 270 -6.37 -34.15 34.47
CA GLU A 270 -5.44 -34.50 35.55
C GLU A 270 -4.75 -33.27 36.14
N GLY A 271 -4.46 -32.27 35.29
CA GLY A 271 -3.92 -30.99 35.72
C GLY A 271 -4.93 -30.08 36.43
N GLY A 272 -6.18 -30.52 36.63
CA GLY A 272 -7.24 -29.76 37.29
C GLY A 272 -7.70 -28.51 36.54
N LYS A 273 -7.39 -28.40 35.24
CA LYS A 273 -7.69 -27.20 34.44
C LYS A 273 -9.07 -27.25 33.79
N VAL A 274 -9.61 -28.43 33.56
CA VAL A 274 -10.92 -28.64 32.93
C VAL A 274 -11.70 -29.72 33.67
N ALA A 275 -13.02 -29.58 33.71
CA ALA A 275 -13.90 -30.62 34.23
C ALA A 275 -14.24 -31.62 33.11
N TYR A 276 -14.33 -32.92 33.43
CA TYR A 276 -14.73 -33.97 32.49
C TYR A 276 -15.92 -34.75 33.03
N GLU A 277 -16.93 -34.96 32.21
CA GLU A 277 -18.09 -35.78 32.53
C GLU A 277 -18.37 -36.78 31.40
N ARG A 278 -18.52 -38.05 31.76
CA ARG A 278 -18.96 -39.07 30.80
C ARG A 278 -20.48 -39.02 30.67
N LYS A 279 -20.99 -38.59 29.52
CA LYS A 279 -22.43 -38.51 29.26
C LYS A 279 -22.74 -38.89 27.81
N GLU A 280 -23.77 -39.71 27.64
CA GLU A 280 -24.30 -40.11 26.34
C GLU A 280 -25.75 -39.63 26.25
N LEU A 281 -25.99 -38.64 25.39
CA LEU A 281 -27.29 -37.96 25.25
C LEU A 281 -27.77 -38.12 23.81
N GLY A 282 -28.89 -38.83 23.64
CA GLY A 282 -29.40 -39.24 22.33
C GLY A 282 -30.60 -38.46 21.80
N THR A 283 -31.11 -37.45 22.53
CA THR A 283 -32.28 -36.66 22.13
C THR A 283 -32.06 -35.16 22.36
N GLU A 284 -32.72 -34.32 21.55
CA GLU A 284 -32.69 -32.86 21.68
C GLU A 284 -33.11 -32.39 23.09
N ARG A 285 -34.17 -32.98 23.65
CA ARG A 285 -34.66 -32.65 24.99
C ARG A 285 -33.61 -32.90 26.07
N ALA A 286 -32.90 -34.03 25.99
CA ALA A 286 -31.85 -34.36 26.93
C ALA A 286 -30.64 -33.41 26.83
N TRP A 287 -30.31 -32.96 25.61
CA TRP A 287 -29.30 -31.92 25.41
C TRP A 287 -29.71 -30.57 25.99
N ARG A 288 -30.97 -30.16 25.80
CA ARG A 288 -31.49 -28.90 26.35
C ARG A 288 -31.44 -28.90 27.89
N GLU A 289 -31.96 -29.94 28.53
CA GLU A 289 -31.94 -30.09 29.99
C GLU A 289 -30.51 -30.08 30.54
N TYR A 290 -29.56 -30.69 29.82
CA TYR A 290 -28.15 -30.70 30.21
C TYR A 290 -27.45 -29.34 30.06
N LEU A 291 -27.73 -28.60 28.99
CA LEU A 291 -27.19 -27.26 28.76
C LEU A 291 -27.67 -26.28 29.83
N GLU A 292 -28.93 -26.39 30.26
CA GLU A 292 -29.50 -25.62 31.37
C GLU A 292 -28.90 -26.03 32.73
N GLU A 293 -28.76 -27.34 33.00
CA GLU A 293 -28.17 -27.88 34.24
C GLU A 293 -26.75 -27.32 34.49
N LYS A 294 -25.97 -27.15 33.41
CA LYS A 294 -24.57 -26.71 33.45
C LYS A 294 -24.39 -25.22 33.23
N ASP A 295 -25.48 -24.46 33.09
CA ASP A 295 -25.47 -23.02 32.81
C ASP A 295 -24.54 -22.66 31.63
N VAL A 296 -24.63 -23.44 30.54
CA VAL A 296 -23.71 -23.33 29.41
C VAL A 296 -24.00 -22.06 28.63
N ALA A 297 -23.00 -21.19 28.55
CA ALA A 297 -23.09 -19.95 27.78
C ALA A 297 -22.42 -20.07 26.39
N LEU A 298 -21.58 -21.08 26.16
CA LEU A 298 -20.93 -21.31 24.89
C LEU A 298 -20.69 -22.80 24.63
N ALA A 299 -20.97 -23.28 23.41
CA ALA A 299 -20.79 -24.69 23.06
C ALA A 299 -19.84 -24.90 21.87
N CYS A 300 -19.09 -26.00 21.88
CA CYS A 300 -18.23 -26.43 20.79
C CYS A 300 -18.28 -27.95 20.59
N VAL A 301 -18.63 -28.41 19.38
CA VAL A 301 -18.66 -29.83 19.00
C VAL A 301 -17.43 -30.14 18.14
N THR A 302 -16.61 -31.08 18.61
CA THR A 302 -15.33 -31.45 17.98
C THR A 302 -15.28 -32.90 17.52
N SER A 303 -16.18 -33.76 17.99
CA SER A 303 -16.31 -35.13 17.52
C SER A 303 -17.78 -35.49 17.38
N THR A 304 -18.16 -35.92 16.18
CA THR A 304 -19.51 -36.42 15.86
C THR A 304 -19.57 -37.96 15.82
N LEU A 305 -18.41 -38.62 15.95
CA LEU A 305 -18.27 -40.08 16.06
C LEU A 305 -18.63 -40.55 17.48
N ILE A 306 -19.90 -40.43 17.81
CA ILE A 306 -20.49 -40.91 19.06
C ILE A 306 -21.00 -42.36 18.91
N SER A 307 -21.04 -42.91 17.69
CA SER A 307 -21.37 -44.32 17.42
C SER A 307 -20.57 -44.90 16.24
N PRO A 308 -19.99 -46.12 16.33
CA PRO A 308 -19.20 -46.74 15.25
C PRO A 308 -20.01 -47.17 14.01
N SER A 309 -21.34 -47.01 14.01
CA SER A 309 -22.20 -47.52 12.94
C SER A 309 -22.85 -46.37 12.14
N THR A 310 -22.33 -46.17 10.92
CA THR A 310 -22.85 -45.34 9.81
C THR A 310 -22.61 -43.80 9.83
N PRO A 311 -22.08 -43.21 8.73
CA PRO A 311 -21.91 -41.75 8.57
C PRO A 311 -23.19 -40.90 8.62
N SER A 312 -24.36 -41.54 8.51
CA SER A 312 -25.67 -40.86 8.57
C SER A 312 -26.06 -40.43 10.00
N ALA A 313 -25.59 -41.16 11.02
CA ALA A 313 -25.96 -40.91 12.42
C ALA A 313 -25.27 -39.68 13.03
N SER A 314 -24.05 -39.35 12.60
CA SER A 314 -23.25 -38.23 13.12
C SER A 314 -23.84 -36.85 12.77
N SER A 315 -24.44 -36.72 11.59
CA SER A 315 -25.16 -35.50 11.17
C SER A 315 -26.44 -35.28 11.99
N SER A 316 -27.12 -36.36 12.39
CA SER A 316 -28.36 -36.28 13.17
C SER A 316 -28.12 -35.75 14.59
N ILE A 317 -27.09 -36.24 15.29
CA ILE A 317 -26.76 -35.80 16.66
C ILE A 317 -26.31 -34.33 16.66
N THR A 318 -25.47 -33.93 15.71
CA THR A 318 -25.00 -32.54 15.60
C THR A 318 -26.15 -31.58 15.33
N SER A 319 -27.10 -31.99 14.48
CA SER A 319 -28.32 -31.22 14.23
C SER A 319 -29.18 -31.09 15.48
N GLN A 320 -29.31 -32.14 16.31
CA GLN A 320 -30.05 -32.07 17.57
C GLN A 320 -29.39 -31.12 18.58
N ILE A 321 -28.06 -31.16 18.72
CA ILE A 321 -27.30 -30.23 19.58
C ILE A 321 -27.49 -28.79 19.07
N HIS A 322 -27.44 -28.57 17.77
CA HIS A 322 -27.68 -27.27 17.16
C HIS A 322 -29.07 -26.72 17.47
N THR A 323 -30.13 -27.52 17.28
CA THR A 323 -31.50 -27.10 17.61
C THR A 323 -31.64 -26.79 19.11
N ALA A 324 -31.08 -27.62 19.99
CA ALA A 324 -31.09 -27.37 21.43
C ALA A 324 -30.38 -26.05 21.80
N CYS A 325 -29.19 -25.80 21.24
CA CYS A 325 -28.44 -24.56 21.47
C CYS A 325 -29.20 -23.33 20.95
N LEU A 326 -29.80 -23.40 19.76
CA LEU A 326 -30.61 -22.32 19.21
C LEU A 326 -31.82 -22.00 20.09
N SER A 327 -32.50 -23.02 20.62
CA SER A 327 -33.66 -22.82 21.50
C SER A 327 -33.30 -22.07 22.80
N LEU A 328 -32.04 -22.16 23.22
CA LEU A 328 -31.49 -21.51 24.41
C LEU A 328 -30.66 -20.26 24.09
N HIS A 329 -30.57 -19.84 22.82
CA HIS A 329 -29.72 -18.75 22.36
C HIS A 329 -28.23 -18.92 22.69
N ILE A 330 -27.76 -20.16 22.76
CA ILE A 330 -26.36 -20.49 23.05
C ILE A 330 -25.57 -20.53 21.73
N PRO A 331 -24.49 -19.75 21.58
CA PRO A 331 -23.65 -19.84 20.40
C PRO A 331 -22.92 -21.20 20.34
N LEU A 332 -22.93 -21.80 19.15
CA LEU A 332 -22.40 -23.13 18.89
C LEU A 332 -21.39 -23.09 17.75
N ASN A 333 -20.26 -23.74 17.93
CA ASN A 333 -19.34 -24.07 16.85
C ASN A 333 -19.29 -25.59 16.63
N THR A 334 -19.32 -26.01 15.38
CA THR A 334 -19.23 -27.40 14.96
C THR A 334 -18.03 -27.56 14.03
N SER A 335 -17.18 -28.55 14.30
CA SER A 335 -15.93 -28.72 13.54
C SER A 335 -16.17 -29.34 12.15
N ASP A 336 -17.15 -30.23 12.03
CA ASP A 336 -17.39 -31.04 10.82
C ASP A 336 -18.52 -30.47 9.94
N SER A 337 -19.36 -29.58 10.47
CA SER A 337 -20.55 -29.06 9.79
C SER A 337 -20.66 -27.53 9.92
N PRO A 338 -19.81 -26.74 9.24
CA PRO A 338 -19.79 -25.28 9.37
C PRO A 338 -21.16 -24.60 9.16
N ALA A 339 -22.05 -25.17 8.37
CA ALA A 339 -23.42 -24.66 8.16
C ALA A 339 -24.29 -24.67 9.43
N LEU A 340 -23.94 -25.49 10.43
CA LEU A 340 -24.60 -25.56 11.74
C LEU A 340 -23.83 -24.78 12.82
N SER A 341 -22.82 -24.01 12.45
CA SER A 341 -22.08 -23.14 13.37
C SER A 341 -22.71 -21.75 13.39
N THR A 342 -22.98 -21.22 14.58
CA THR A 342 -23.37 -19.82 14.76
C THR A 342 -22.15 -18.90 14.97
N TYR A 343 -20.99 -19.47 15.31
CA TYR A 343 -19.70 -18.78 15.28
C TYR A 343 -18.58 -19.69 14.76
N THR A 344 -17.52 -19.08 14.23
CA THR A 344 -16.37 -19.79 13.65
C THR A 344 -15.07 -19.39 14.33
N PHE A 345 -14.16 -20.35 14.55
CA PHE A 345 -12.80 -20.04 15.01
C PHE A 345 -11.93 -19.55 13.85
N PRO A 346 -11.44 -18.30 13.88
CA PRO A 346 -10.50 -17.82 12.88
C PRO A 346 -9.11 -18.44 13.10
N SER A 347 -8.26 -18.31 12.08
CA SER A 347 -6.83 -18.53 12.22
C SER A 347 -6.20 -17.35 12.94
N THR A 348 -5.83 -17.53 14.21
CA THR A 348 -5.33 -16.46 15.07
C THR A 348 -3.81 -16.50 15.22
N HIS A 349 -3.17 -15.34 15.32
CA HIS A 349 -1.78 -15.15 15.75
C HIS A 349 -1.74 -14.08 16.85
N ARG A 350 -1.01 -14.37 17.93
CA ARG A 350 -0.73 -13.43 19.01
C ARG A 350 0.75 -13.06 18.96
N PHE A 351 1.06 -11.76 18.95
CA PHE A 351 2.45 -11.29 18.89
C PHE A 351 3.12 -11.42 20.26
N PRO A 352 4.44 -11.61 20.33
CA PRO A 352 5.15 -11.60 21.61
C PRO A 352 5.16 -10.20 22.23
N SER A 353 5.09 -10.13 23.56
CA SER A 353 5.32 -8.90 24.33
C SER A 353 6.82 -8.75 24.70
N HIS A 354 7.13 -7.80 25.58
CA HIS A 354 8.43 -7.65 26.23
C HIS A 354 8.84 -8.90 27.02
N HIS A 355 7.87 -9.59 27.63
CA HIS A 355 8.12 -10.82 28.39
C HIS A 355 7.81 -12.06 27.54
N PRO A 356 8.72 -13.05 27.42
CA PRO A 356 8.54 -14.22 26.55
C PRO A 356 7.30 -15.08 26.89
N SER A 357 6.80 -14.98 28.13
CA SER A 357 5.68 -15.78 28.62
C SER A 357 4.31 -15.09 28.52
N THR A 358 4.25 -13.81 28.16
CA THR A 358 2.99 -13.07 28.00
C THR A 358 2.87 -12.56 26.56
N PRO A 359 1.84 -12.96 25.81
CA PRO A 359 1.59 -12.37 24.49
C PRO A 359 1.19 -10.90 24.63
N SER A 360 1.52 -10.09 23.61
CA SER A 360 1.06 -8.71 23.46
C SER A 360 -0.46 -8.66 23.32
N ALA A 361 -1.05 -7.49 23.60
CA ALA A 361 -2.46 -7.22 23.32
C ALA A 361 -2.79 -7.32 21.82
N LEU A 362 -1.79 -7.17 20.93
CA LEU A 362 -1.98 -7.27 19.50
C LEU A 362 -2.29 -8.71 19.06
N THR A 363 -3.45 -8.89 18.45
CA THR A 363 -3.91 -10.16 17.89
C THR A 363 -4.39 -9.95 16.47
N ILE A 364 -4.03 -10.87 15.56
CA ILE A 364 -4.56 -10.92 14.19
C ILE A 364 -5.33 -12.20 14.02
N SER A 365 -6.54 -12.09 13.46
CA SER A 365 -7.41 -13.22 13.15
C SER A 365 -7.80 -13.19 11.67
N VAL A 366 -7.74 -14.34 11.01
CA VAL A 366 -8.16 -14.50 9.61
C VAL A 366 -9.24 -15.56 9.54
N SER A 367 -10.42 -15.19 9.05
CA SER A 367 -11.53 -16.11 8.79
C SER A 367 -11.85 -16.12 7.30
N SER A 368 -12.30 -17.25 6.80
CA SER A 368 -12.77 -17.43 5.41
C SER A 368 -14.23 -17.90 5.39
N GLY A 369 -15.00 -17.60 6.45
CA GLY A 369 -16.38 -18.10 6.60
C GLY A 369 -16.50 -19.63 6.56
N GLY A 370 -15.45 -20.37 6.96
CA GLY A 370 -15.42 -21.83 6.92
C GLY A 370 -15.08 -22.47 5.56
N LEU A 371 -15.03 -21.69 4.46
CA LEU A 371 -14.80 -22.21 3.10
C LEU A 371 -13.34 -22.58 2.78
N GLY A 372 -12.37 -22.09 3.56
CA GLY A 372 -10.96 -22.06 3.19
C GLY A 372 -10.00 -22.04 4.38
N CYS A 373 -10.20 -22.92 5.37
CA CYS A 373 -9.44 -22.93 6.63
C CYS A 373 -7.91 -22.98 6.45
N ARG A 374 -7.41 -23.70 5.45
CA ARG A 374 -5.97 -23.74 5.13
C ARG A 374 -5.46 -22.43 4.52
N MET A 375 -6.31 -21.75 3.75
CA MET A 375 -6.00 -20.44 3.17
C MET A 375 -5.90 -19.38 4.26
N SER A 376 -6.83 -19.37 5.23
CA SER A 376 -6.77 -18.49 6.40
C SER A 376 -5.44 -18.62 7.15
N GLY A 377 -4.93 -19.86 7.31
CA GLY A 377 -3.63 -20.11 7.92
C GLY A 377 -2.42 -19.68 7.08
N ARG A 378 -2.54 -19.61 5.75
CA ARG A 378 -1.51 -19.06 4.85
C ARG A 378 -1.52 -17.53 4.88
N ILE A 379 -2.69 -16.90 4.71
CA ILE A 379 -2.87 -15.44 4.77
C ILE A 379 -2.35 -14.90 6.10
N ARG A 380 -2.72 -15.54 7.22
CA ARG A 380 -2.20 -15.17 8.55
C ARG A 380 -0.67 -15.17 8.58
N ARG A 381 -0.01 -16.18 8.00
CA ARG A 381 1.47 -16.23 7.97
C ARG A 381 2.08 -15.11 7.13
N GLU A 382 1.46 -14.79 6.00
CA GLU A 382 1.89 -13.69 5.13
C GLU A 382 1.80 -12.34 5.87
N VAL A 383 0.63 -12.05 6.48
CA VAL A 383 0.39 -10.83 7.25
C VAL A 383 1.34 -10.72 8.45
N VAL A 384 1.57 -11.82 9.17
CA VAL A 384 2.51 -11.83 10.30
C VAL A 384 3.94 -11.59 9.83
N SER A 385 4.32 -12.10 8.65
CA SER A 385 5.66 -11.88 8.11
C SER A 385 5.91 -10.45 7.66
N SER A 386 4.88 -9.71 7.23
CA SER A 386 5.02 -8.32 6.76
C SER A 386 5.05 -7.28 7.89
N LEU A 387 4.44 -7.55 9.04
CA LEU A 387 4.33 -6.59 10.16
C LEU A 387 5.59 -6.50 11.04
N GLY A 388 6.57 -7.40 10.87
CA GLY A 388 7.79 -7.47 11.68
C GLY A 388 7.55 -8.01 13.10
N GLN A 389 8.60 -8.49 13.77
CA GLN A 389 8.47 -9.11 15.11
C GLN A 389 8.24 -8.09 16.24
N GLU A 390 8.65 -6.84 16.04
CA GLU A 390 8.65 -5.80 17.07
C GLU A 390 7.30 -5.09 17.24
N VAL A 391 6.33 -5.33 16.34
CA VAL A 391 5.03 -4.64 16.33
C VAL A 391 4.22 -4.88 17.62
N GLY A 392 4.31 -6.07 18.21
CA GLY A 392 3.66 -6.36 19.49
C GLY A 392 4.18 -5.45 20.62
N ARG A 393 5.50 -5.29 20.71
CA ARG A 393 6.13 -4.40 21.69
C ARG A 393 5.80 -2.94 21.45
N ALA A 394 5.72 -2.52 20.18
CA ALA A 394 5.30 -1.17 19.82
C ALA A 394 3.88 -0.87 20.34
N VAL A 395 2.93 -1.79 20.13
CA VAL A 395 1.55 -1.66 20.63
C VAL A 395 1.52 -1.60 22.16
N ASP A 396 2.26 -2.47 22.84
CA ASP A 396 2.32 -2.48 24.30
C ASP A 396 2.90 -1.15 24.85
N ASN A 397 3.96 -0.61 24.22
CA ASN A 397 4.57 0.66 24.59
C ASN A 397 3.64 1.86 24.35
N VAL A 398 2.87 1.87 23.25
CA VAL A 398 1.83 2.88 23.03
C VAL A 398 0.74 2.80 24.11
N GLY A 399 0.37 1.58 24.52
CA GLY A 399 -0.52 1.35 25.67
C GLY A 399 0.00 1.99 26.96
N ARG A 400 1.27 1.74 27.30
CA ARG A 400 1.93 2.34 28.47
C ARG A 400 2.02 3.86 28.38
N LEU A 401 2.38 4.40 27.21
CA LEU A 401 2.37 5.85 26.95
C LEU A 401 1.01 6.47 27.21
N ARG A 402 -0.06 5.80 26.76
CA ARG A 402 -1.45 6.24 27.00
C ARG A 402 -1.81 6.21 28.49
N GLU A 403 -1.41 5.16 29.20
CA GLU A 403 -1.63 5.07 30.65
C GLU A 403 -0.86 6.14 31.42
N LYS A 404 0.43 6.34 31.11
CA LYS A 404 1.25 7.42 31.69
C LYS A 404 0.66 8.79 31.42
N ALA A 405 0.24 9.07 30.18
CA ALA A 405 -0.41 10.33 29.83
C ALA A 405 -1.67 10.61 30.66
N LYS A 406 -2.38 9.56 31.11
CA LYS A 406 -3.54 9.65 32.03
C LYS A 406 -3.13 9.73 33.51
N ALA A 407 -2.14 8.95 33.93
CA ALA A 407 -1.78 8.74 35.34
C ALA A 407 -1.03 9.92 36.00
N PHE A 408 -0.43 10.82 35.22
CA PHE A 408 0.18 12.04 35.74
C PHE A 408 -0.83 13.00 36.41
N SER A 409 -2.13 12.82 36.18
CA SER A 409 -3.19 13.57 36.88
C SER A 409 -3.40 12.98 38.29
N LYS A 410 -2.67 13.48 39.30
CA LYS A 410 -2.95 13.16 40.71
C LYS A 410 -3.82 14.23 41.37
N ARG A 411 -5.13 14.13 41.18
CA ARG A 411 -6.16 14.34 42.22
C ARG A 411 -7.53 13.89 41.68
N PRO A 412 -8.32 13.11 42.45
CA PRO A 412 -9.69 12.83 42.07
C PRO A 412 -10.50 14.11 42.29
N LEU A 413 -10.83 14.79 41.20
CA LEU A 413 -11.85 15.85 41.20
C LEU A 413 -13.10 15.24 40.57
N ASP A 414 -14.20 15.30 41.32
CA ASP A 414 -15.55 15.01 40.84
C ASP A 414 -15.88 15.93 39.65
N LEU A 415 -15.56 15.47 38.45
CA LEU A 415 -16.09 16.00 37.20
C LEU A 415 -17.34 15.19 36.85
N PRO A 416 -18.39 15.84 36.29
CA PRO A 416 -19.50 15.10 35.69
C PRO A 416 -18.93 14.10 34.68
N SER A 417 -19.44 12.88 34.73
CA SER A 417 -19.03 11.77 33.89
C SER A 417 -18.78 12.20 32.44
N LEU A 418 -17.51 12.17 32.03
CA LEU A 418 -17.06 12.25 30.64
C LEU A 418 -17.48 11.02 29.79
N GLU A 419 -18.45 10.23 30.26
CA GLU A 419 -19.06 9.14 29.49
C GLU A 419 -19.94 9.65 28.34
N ASN A 420 -20.30 10.95 28.32
CA ASN A 420 -21.18 11.52 27.29
C ASN A 420 -20.50 12.49 26.32
N GLN A 421 -19.16 12.49 26.23
CA GLN A 421 -18.43 13.09 25.11
C GLN A 421 -17.56 12.05 24.39
N GLU A 422 -18.17 10.91 24.05
CA GLU A 422 -17.80 10.22 22.81
C GLU A 422 -18.27 11.11 21.65
N GLY A 423 -17.46 12.11 21.31
CA GLY A 423 -17.44 12.52 19.91
C GLY A 423 -17.12 11.27 19.07
N PRO A 424 -17.62 11.15 17.83
CA PRO A 424 -17.25 10.04 16.96
C PRO A 424 -15.72 9.88 16.99
N LEU A 425 -15.22 8.63 16.87
CA LEU A 425 -13.79 8.29 16.95
C LEU A 425 -12.87 9.17 16.07
N ASN A 426 -13.44 10.00 15.19
CA ASN A 426 -12.83 10.91 14.24
C ASN A 426 -13.15 12.41 14.43
N SER A 427 -13.58 12.87 15.61
CA SER A 427 -13.81 14.32 15.78
C SER A 427 -12.47 15.12 15.73
N PRO A 428 -12.36 16.15 14.86
CA PRO A 428 -11.14 16.93 14.76
C PRO A 428 -10.87 17.66 16.07
N VAL A 429 -9.61 17.61 16.48
CA VAL A 429 -9.11 18.25 17.69
C VAL A 429 -9.43 19.76 17.67
N PRO A 430 -10.19 20.30 18.64
CA PRO A 430 -10.43 21.74 18.72
C PRO A 430 -9.12 22.52 18.82
N GLN A 431 -8.92 23.49 17.92
CA GLN A 431 -7.74 24.36 17.91
C GLN A 431 -7.82 25.33 19.08
N ILE A 432 -6.93 25.19 20.07
CA ILE A 432 -6.76 26.19 21.12
C ILE A 432 -5.73 27.22 20.62
N PRO A 433 -6.07 28.52 20.55
CA PRO A 433 -5.13 29.54 20.10
C PRO A 433 -3.95 29.65 21.06
N THR A 434 -2.72 29.63 20.54
CA THR A 434 -1.49 29.92 21.31
C THR A 434 -1.08 31.37 21.05
N ARG A 435 -0.87 32.16 22.11
CA ARG A 435 -0.50 33.58 22.01
C ARG A 435 0.99 33.70 21.69
N SER A 436 1.33 34.35 20.57
CA SER A 436 2.71 34.59 20.15
C SER A 436 3.38 35.72 20.94
N LEU A 437 4.63 35.53 21.33
CA LEU A 437 5.55 36.57 21.82
C LEU A 437 6.58 36.87 20.74
N SER A 438 6.37 37.95 19.97
CA SER A 438 7.43 38.62 19.21
C SER A 438 7.06 40.11 19.05
N PRO A 439 7.91 41.04 19.51
CA PRO A 439 7.64 42.48 19.48
C PRO A 439 8.02 43.13 18.14
N ALA A 440 7.34 44.25 17.85
CA ALA A 440 7.41 45.16 16.69
C ALA A 440 6.48 44.77 15.52
N SER A 441 5.49 45.57 15.10
CA SER A 441 5.42 47.03 15.06
C SER A 441 3.97 47.56 15.20
N SER A 442 3.69 48.26 16.28
CA SER A 442 2.69 49.33 16.30
C SER A 442 3.19 50.43 17.23
N ILE A 443 3.67 51.51 16.63
CA ILE A 443 3.87 52.78 17.33
C ILE A 443 2.46 53.32 17.58
N HIS A 444 1.96 53.18 18.80
CA HIS A 444 1.18 54.20 19.48
C HIS A 444 1.20 53.94 20.99
N SER A 445 1.52 55.00 21.71
CA SER A 445 1.69 55.13 23.15
C SER A 445 0.46 54.74 23.97
N SER A 446 0.66 53.92 25.01
CA SER A 446 0.27 54.26 26.41
C SER A 446 0.55 53.09 27.36
N SER A 447 1.09 53.43 28.52
CA SER A 447 1.44 52.59 29.68
C SER A 447 0.27 51.83 30.33
N SER A 448 0.43 50.53 30.63
CA SER A 448 -0.11 49.87 31.84
C SER A 448 0.32 48.39 31.99
N ALA A 449 0.95 48.10 33.13
CA ALA A 449 1.16 46.84 33.90
C ALA A 449 1.33 45.43 33.23
N PRO A 450 2.20 44.54 33.79
CA PRO A 450 2.26 43.14 33.39
C PRO A 450 1.04 42.35 33.90
N PHE A 451 0.33 41.67 32.99
CA PHE A 451 -0.73 40.70 33.32
C PHE A 451 -0.14 39.41 33.96
N PRO A 452 -0.80 38.74 34.91
CA PRO A 452 -0.30 37.51 35.54
C PRO A 452 -0.27 36.34 34.54
N ARG A 453 0.75 35.46 34.63
CA ARG A 453 0.85 34.18 33.91
C ARG A 453 -0.18 33.20 34.48
N GLU A 454 -1.23 32.87 33.74
CA GLU A 454 -2.13 31.76 34.08
C GLU A 454 -1.48 30.41 33.75
N LEU A 455 -1.32 29.56 34.77
CA LEU A 455 -0.89 28.17 34.62
C LEU A 455 -1.98 27.37 33.90
N LEU A 456 -1.62 26.64 32.83
CA LEU A 456 -2.54 25.75 32.13
C LEU A 456 -3.15 24.74 33.10
N SER A 457 -4.45 24.48 32.94
CA SER A 457 -5.13 23.49 33.77
C SER A 457 -4.58 22.07 33.51
N GLU A 458 -4.58 21.22 34.54
CA GLU A 458 -4.14 19.81 34.44
C GLU A 458 -4.90 19.03 33.36
N SER A 459 -6.18 19.34 33.14
CA SER A 459 -7.00 18.73 32.09
C SER A 459 -6.51 19.10 30.68
N GLU A 460 -6.08 20.35 30.46
CA GLU A 460 -5.49 20.78 29.20
C GLU A 460 -4.12 20.13 28.95
N GLN A 461 -3.30 19.99 29.99
CA GLN A 461 -2.02 19.28 29.88
C GLN A 461 -2.22 17.78 29.58
N GLN A 462 -3.20 17.13 30.20
CA GLN A 462 -3.58 15.76 29.89
C GLN A 462 -4.05 15.59 28.44
N LEU A 463 -4.90 16.49 27.93
CA LEU A 463 -5.33 16.49 26.53
C LEU A 463 -4.14 16.66 25.58
N ARG A 464 -3.18 17.53 25.89
CA ARG A 464 -1.95 17.69 25.08
C ARG A 464 -1.10 16.43 25.06
N ARG A 465 -0.90 15.77 26.21
CA ARG A 465 -0.18 14.49 26.30
C ARG A 465 -0.88 13.38 25.52
N MET A 466 -2.20 13.25 25.65
CA MET A 466 -2.98 12.25 24.91
C MET A 466 -2.92 12.46 23.39
N ARG A 467 -2.95 13.72 22.93
CA ARG A 467 -2.73 14.06 21.51
C ARG A 467 -1.34 13.64 21.05
N TRP A 468 -0.33 13.76 21.91
CA TRP A 468 1.03 13.35 21.57
C TRP A 468 1.15 11.84 21.40
N VAL A 469 0.56 11.06 22.31
CA VAL A 469 0.51 9.60 22.19
C VAL A 469 -0.13 9.18 20.86
N TYR A 470 -1.25 9.80 20.46
CA TYR A 470 -1.89 9.53 19.17
C TYR A 470 -0.99 9.83 17.97
N GLN A 471 -0.24 10.94 18.03
CA GLN A 471 0.70 11.27 16.95
C GLN A 471 1.89 10.32 16.92
N MET A 472 2.38 9.87 18.07
CA MET A 472 3.46 8.89 18.10
C MET A 472 2.98 7.57 17.48
N SER A 473 1.77 7.11 17.81
CA SER A 473 1.23 5.88 17.22
C SER A 473 1.03 5.95 15.71
N GLU A 474 0.71 7.13 15.17
CA GLU A 474 0.44 7.29 13.72
C GLU A 474 1.72 7.42 12.88
N TYR A 475 2.73 8.12 13.39
CA TYR A 475 3.86 8.57 12.56
C TYR A 475 5.20 7.92 12.88
N TYR A 476 5.36 7.28 14.05
CA TYR A 476 6.64 6.67 14.42
C TYR A 476 6.72 5.24 13.89
N SER A 477 7.91 4.80 13.47
CA SER A 477 8.07 3.41 13.03
C SER A 477 7.86 2.44 14.19
N PHE A 478 7.38 1.24 13.89
CA PHE A 478 7.21 0.19 14.90
C PHE A 478 8.51 -0.11 15.64
N GLU A 479 9.66 -0.10 14.96
CA GLU A 479 10.98 -0.32 15.57
C GLU A 479 11.34 0.76 16.60
N HIS A 480 11.05 2.03 16.29
CA HIS A 480 11.31 3.12 17.23
C HIS A 480 10.40 2.99 18.45
N LEU A 481 9.11 2.79 18.25
CA LEU A 481 8.14 2.63 19.33
C LEU A 481 8.46 1.41 20.21
N ALA A 482 8.91 0.30 19.63
CA ALA A 482 9.30 -0.89 20.36
C ALA A 482 10.55 -0.70 21.22
N ARG A 483 11.50 0.15 20.79
CA ARG A 483 12.75 0.43 21.51
C ARG A 483 12.64 1.47 22.62
N MET A 484 11.57 2.27 22.63
CA MET A 484 11.40 3.32 23.63
C MET A 484 11.52 2.76 25.05
N SER A 485 12.43 3.34 25.82
CA SER A 485 12.56 3.10 27.26
C SER A 485 11.53 3.88 28.07
N GLU A 486 11.26 3.45 29.30
CA GLU A 486 10.36 4.16 30.23
C GLU A 486 10.80 5.61 30.44
N ASP A 487 12.10 5.87 30.60
CA ASP A 487 12.65 7.23 30.76
C ASP A 487 12.44 8.10 29.51
N GLU A 488 12.52 7.52 28.31
CA GLU A 488 12.24 8.22 27.06
C GLU A 488 10.75 8.50 26.88
N MET A 489 9.88 7.59 27.33
CA MET A 489 8.44 7.81 27.37
C MET A 489 8.10 8.97 28.30
N ASP A 490 8.68 9.00 29.49
CA ASP A 490 8.44 10.06 30.47
C ASP A 490 8.98 11.40 29.94
N LYS A 491 10.19 11.44 29.37
CA LYS A 491 10.72 12.64 28.69
C LYS A 491 9.83 13.09 27.52
N ALA A 492 9.33 12.16 26.71
CA ALA A 492 8.45 12.47 25.59
C ALA A 492 7.14 13.12 26.07
N LEU A 493 6.64 12.74 27.24
CA LEU A 493 5.45 13.32 27.86
C LEU A 493 5.75 14.62 28.63
N GLU A 494 6.93 14.75 29.27
CA GLU A 494 7.38 15.93 30.05
C GLU A 494 7.73 17.12 29.16
N ILE A 495 8.44 16.91 28.05
CA ILE A 495 8.76 17.95 27.05
C ILE A 495 7.47 18.66 26.58
N TRP A 496 6.33 17.99 26.70
CA TRP A 496 5.01 18.43 26.26
C TRP A 496 4.05 18.85 27.39
N GLY A 497 4.40 18.58 28.65
CA GLY A 497 3.56 18.85 29.83
C GLY A 497 3.80 20.22 30.48
N GLU A 498 5.06 20.66 30.59
CA GLU A 498 5.41 21.76 31.52
C GLU A 498 6.02 23.04 30.91
N LYS A 499 6.43 23.06 29.63
CA LYS A 499 7.16 24.22 29.08
C LYS A 499 6.56 24.79 27.81
N ASP A 500 5.83 25.89 27.95
CA ASP A 500 5.86 26.94 26.92
C ASP A 500 7.31 27.44 26.82
N TYR A 501 7.94 27.30 25.66
CA TYR A 501 9.31 27.77 25.42
C TYR A 501 9.38 29.30 25.50
N GLY A 502 9.53 29.79 26.73
CA GLY A 502 9.90 31.15 27.09
C GLY A 502 10.92 31.10 28.22
N GLY A 503 12.17 30.78 27.89
CA GLY A 503 13.27 30.73 28.85
C GLY A 503 14.50 30.06 28.25
N GLU A 504 15.64 30.72 28.40
CA GLU A 504 16.98 30.38 27.89
C GLU A 504 17.32 28.87 27.95
N LEU A 505 17.88 28.35 26.85
CA LEU A 505 18.46 27.02 26.79
C LEU A 505 19.78 26.99 27.59
N PRO A 506 20.06 25.91 28.36
CA PRO A 506 21.21 25.82 29.24
C PRO A 506 22.48 25.47 28.45
N HIS A 507 23.00 26.40 27.64
CA HIS A 507 24.40 26.41 27.17
C HIS A 507 24.96 27.83 26.93
N HIS A 508 24.27 28.88 27.36
CA HIS A 508 24.86 30.22 27.43
C HIS A 508 25.73 30.36 28.68
N LEU A 509 27.04 30.18 28.50
CA LEU A 509 27.99 30.96 29.30
C LEU A 509 27.89 32.42 28.81
N PRO A 510 27.84 33.42 29.72
CA PRO A 510 27.78 34.82 29.33
C PRO A 510 29.03 35.20 28.52
N SER A 511 28.81 35.71 27.31
CA SER A 511 29.80 36.42 26.51
C SER A 511 30.07 37.79 27.14
N ASP A 512 30.76 37.82 28.28
CA ASP A 512 31.33 39.04 28.84
C ASP A 512 32.65 38.71 29.54
N LYS A 513 33.71 38.67 28.71
CA LYS A 513 35.14 38.94 28.99
C LYS A 513 35.97 38.27 27.89
N LEU A 514 36.24 39.00 26.81
CA LEU A 514 37.41 38.71 25.98
C LEU A 514 38.68 39.04 26.79
N PRO A 515 39.67 38.14 26.94
CA PRO A 515 41.02 38.53 27.28
C PRO A 515 41.70 39.17 26.05
N PRO A 516 42.67 40.08 26.24
CA PRO A 516 43.35 40.73 25.14
C PRO A 516 44.22 39.71 24.39
N SER A 517 44.20 39.86 23.08
CA SER A 517 45.03 39.19 22.08
C SER A 517 46.50 39.05 22.52
N GLN A 518 46.99 37.82 22.59
CA GLN A 518 48.41 37.54 22.43
C GLN A 518 48.64 36.91 21.05
N GLU A 519 49.44 37.63 20.28
CA GLU A 519 50.01 37.22 19.00
C GLU A 519 50.78 35.91 19.18
N VAL A 520 50.41 34.90 18.39
CA VAL A 520 51.31 33.81 18.03
C VAL A 520 51.27 33.68 16.52
N ALA A 521 52.44 33.91 15.93
CA ALA A 521 52.69 33.89 14.51
C ALA A 521 52.55 32.48 13.91
N GLY A 522 52.12 32.44 12.65
CA GLY A 522 52.46 31.39 11.69
C GLY A 522 51.53 30.19 11.64
N GLU A 523 50.49 30.29 10.80
CA GLU A 523 50.13 29.29 9.78
C GLU A 523 48.85 29.76 9.06
N GLU A 524 48.96 30.06 7.76
CA GLU A 524 47.81 30.35 6.90
C GLU A 524 46.91 29.10 6.83
N LYS A 525 45.88 29.04 7.68
CA LYS A 525 44.78 28.09 7.53
C LYS A 525 44.04 28.43 6.24
N GLN A 526 44.09 27.52 5.27
CA GLN A 526 43.18 27.52 4.12
C GLN A 526 41.74 27.77 4.60
N PRO A 527 40.93 28.58 3.91
CA PRO A 527 39.57 28.87 4.35
C PRO A 527 38.81 27.55 4.47
N ALA A 528 38.30 27.25 5.67
CA ALA A 528 37.50 26.06 5.92
C ALA A 528 36.37 25.98 4.86
N LYS A 529 36.28 24.86 4.17
CA LYS A 529 35.35 24.65 3.07
C LYS A 529 33.92 24.88 3.60
N LYS A 530 33.26 25.97 3.16
CA LYS A 530 31.88 26.25 3.55
C LYS A 530 30.99 25.09 3.10
N GLY A 531 30.08 24.65 3.97
CA GLY A 531 29.09 23.62 3.67
C GLY A 531 28.07 24.11 2.65
N ARG A 532 27.12 23.24 2.30
CA ARG A 532 26.04 23.57 1.34
C ARG A 532 24.69 23.08 1.86
N ILE A 533 23.63 23.80 1.47
CA ILE A 533 22.25 23.48 1.84
C ILE A 533 21.47 23.13 0.58
N LEU A 534 20.82 21.98 0.60
CA LEU A 534 19.96 21.47 -0.47
C LEU A 534 18.52 21.43 0.05
N LEU A 535 17.58 22.17 -0.54
CA LEU A 535 16.15 21.99 -0.27
C LEU A 535 15.59 20.99 -1.26
N VAL A 536 15.12 19.84 -0.78
CA VAL A 536 14.78 18.70 -1.63
C VAL A 536 13.31 18.34 -1.47
N GLY A 537 12.58 18.25 -2.59
CA GLY A 537 11.23 17.71 -2.62
C GLY A 537 11.22 16.18 -2.64
N SER A 538 10.49 15.55 -1.73
CA SER A 538 10.39 14.09 -1.64
C SER A 538 9.31 13.48 -2.55
N GLY A 539 8.51 14.31 -3.23
CA GLY A 539 7.34 13.84 -3.96
C GLY A 539 6.12 13.55 -3.06
N PRO A 540 5.04 12.96 -3.59
CA PRO A 540 3.77 12.76 -2.87
C PRO A 540 3.88 11.70 -1.77
N GLY A 541 4.75 10.71 -1.91
CA GLY A 541 5.04 9.75 -0.85
C GLY A 541 5.87 8.53 -1.27
N HIS A 542 5.58 7.93 -2.42
CA HIS A 542 6.26 6.71 -2.86
C HIS A 542 7.72 6.96 -3.29
N PRO A 543 8.69 6.11 -2.88
CA PRO A 543 10.10 6.18 -3.29
C PRO A 543 10.35 6.36 -4.78
N SER A 544 9.65 5.62 -5.63
CA SER A 544 9.77 5.69 -7.09
C SER A 544 9.39 7.04 -7.70
N LEU A 545 8.72 7.91 -6.93
CA LEU A 545 8.34 9.26 -7.36
C LEU A 545 9.34 10.32 -6.89
N LEU A 546 10.45 9.90 -6.26
CA LEU A 546 11.61 10.77 -6.09
C LEU A 546 12.24 11.08 -7.45
N THR A 547 12.67 12.32 -7.62
CA THR A 547 13.55 12.65 -8.74
C THR A 547 14.92 11.98 -8.52
N LEU A 548 15.62 11.63 -9.60
CA LEU A 548 16.97 11.07 -9.50
C LEU A 548 17.92 12.02 -8.73
N SER A 549 17.74 13.33 -8.90
CA SER A 549 18.46 14.36 -8.15
C SER A 549 18.13 14.34 -6.65
N ALA A 550 16.87 14.13 -6.26
CA ALA A 550 16.47 14.00 -4.87
C ALA A 550 17.07 12.74 -4.23
N HIS A 551 17.01 11.61 -4.92
CA HIS A 551 17.64 10.36 -4.48
C HIS A 551 19.16 10.52 -4.31
N HIS A 552 19.85 11.15 -5.28
CA HIS A 552 21.28 11.45 -5.18
C HIS A 552 21.60 12.36 -3.99
N ALA A 553 20.80 13.39 -3.73
CA ALA A 553 20.99 14.27 -2.59
C ALA A 553 20.82 13.53 -1.25
N LEU A 554 19.82 12.66 -1.15
CA LEU A 554 19.59 11.85 0.06
C LEU A 554 20.75 10.89 0.33
N THR A 555 21.35 10.31 -0.70
CA THR A 555 22.42 9.31 -0.57
C THR A 555 23.82 9.89 -0.40
N THR A 556 24.05 11.17 -0.75
CA THR A 556 25.38 11.82 -0.70
C THR A 556 25.52 12.91 0.35
N SER A 557 24.44 13.24 1.06
CA SER A 557 24.45 14.24 2.13
C SER A 557 25.04 13.70 3.43
N THR A 558 25.42 14.61 4.34
CA THR A 558 25.96 14.25 5.66
C THR A 558 24.92 14.44 6.78
N LEU A 559 23.95 15.34 6.56
CA LEU A 559 22.86 15.65 7.47
C LEU A 559 21.56 15.83 6.68
N ILE A 560 20.51 15.10 7.08
CA ILE A 560 19.16 15.24 6.54
C ILE A 560 18.23 15.76 7.62
N LEU A 561 17.54 16.84 7.28
CA LEU A 561 16.55 17.54 8.09
C LEU A 561 15.18 17.34 7.44
N SER A 562 14.46 16.32 7.88
CA SER A 562 13.20 15.89 7.26
C SER A 562 11.97 16.51 7.93
N ASP A 563 10.97 16.87 7.14
CA ASP A 563 9.62 17.11 7.65
C ASP A 563 8.96 15.82 8.17
N LYS A 564 8.03 15.97 9.12
CA LYS A 564 7.23 14.86 9.70
C LYS A 564 6.39 14.12 8.64
N LEU A 565 5.96 14.81 7.60
CA LEU A 565 5.07 14.24 6.59
C LEU A 565 5.79 13.42 5.52
N VAL A 566 7.12 13.34 5.55
CA VAL A 566 7.87 12.49 4.63
C VAL A 566 7.68 11.02 5.03
N PRO A 567 7.21 10.14 4.13
CA PRO A 567 6.95 8.75 4.49
C PRO A 567 8.22 7.98 4.90
N SER A 568 8.05 7.00 5.79
CA SER A 568 9.14 6.15 6.30
C SER A 568 9.89 5.41 5.19
N GLN A 569 9.21 5.06 4.09
CA GLN A 569 9.80 4.40 2.93
C GLN A 569 10.86 5.27 2.24
N ILE A 570 10.67 6.60 2.22
CA ILE A 570 11.67 7.55 1.71
C ILE A 570 12.86 7.62 2.65
N LEU A 571 12.60 7.65 3.96
CA LEU A 571 13.65 7.68 4.97
C LEU A 571 14.50 6.40 4.98
N ALA A 572 13.91 5.26 4.61
CA ALA A 572 14.61 3.98 4.48
C ALA A 572 15.66 3.97 3.35
N LEU A 573 15.56 4.86 2.37
CA LEU A 573 16.57 5.01 1.31
C LEU A 573 17.86 5.71 1.79
N ILE A 574 17.79 6.36 2.95
CA ILE A 574 18.91 7.12 3.49
C ILE A 574 19.95 6.15 4.04
N PRO A 575 21.23 6.24 3.63
CA PRO A 575 22.28 5.38 4.17
C PRO A 575 22.39 5.53 5.70
N PRO A 576 22.60 4.44 6.47
CA PRO A 576 22.71 4.51 7.93
C PRO A 576 23.84 5.42 8.44
N SER A 577 24.83 5.75 7.59
CA SER A 577 25.91 6.68 7.89
C SER A 577 25.50 8.15 7.93
N VAL A 578 24.33 8.50 7.38
CA VAL A 578 23.83 9.88 7.30
C VAL A 578 23.01 10.21 8.54
N LYS A 579 23.27 11.36 9.16
CA LYS A 579 22.51 11.81 10.32
C LYS A 579 21.13 12.29 9.88
N VAL A 580 20.06 11.76 10.45
CA VAL A 580 18.68 12.17 10.15
C VAL A 580 18.05 12.83 11.37
N HIS A 581 17.51 14.03 11.19
CA HIS A 581 16.71 14.74 12.17
C HIS A 581 15.31 15.01 11.60
N VAL A 582 14.28 14.57 12.30
CA VAL A 582 12.88 14.74 11.87
C VAL A 582 12.23 15.86 12.68
N ALA A 583 11.60 16.81 11.99
CA ALA A 583 10.96 17.96 12.62
C ALA A 583 9.85 17.55 13.59
N LYS A 584 9.87 18.11 14.80
CA LYS A 584 8.84 17.94 15.82
C LYS A 584 7.70 18.94 15.59
N LYS A 585 6.89 18.74 14.54
CA LYS A 585 5.82 19.67 14.12
C LYS A 585 4.43 19.26 14.63
N PHE A 586 3.69 20.21 15.20
CA PHE A 586 2.34 20.04 15.79
C PHE A 586 1.38 21.10 15.24
N PRO A 587 0.07 20.83 15.20
CA PRO A 587 -0.95 21.86 14.95
C PRO A 587 -0.79 22.99 15.99
N GLY A 588 -0.48 24.21 15.54
CA GLY A 588 -0.24 25.38 16.39
C GLY A 588 1.23 25.78 16.60
N ASN A 589 2.21 24.89 16.41
CA ASN A 589 3.66 25.18 16.54
C ASN A 589 4.44 25.01 15.22
N ALA A 590 3.76 25.20 14.09
CA ALA A 590 4.37 25.02 12.78
C ALA A 590 5.50 26.03 12.48
N GLU A 591 5.43 27.23 13.05
CA GLU A 591 6.46 28.27 12.88
C GLU A 591 7.72 27.96 13.73
N GLY A 592 7.57 27.54 14.99
CA GLY A 592 8.70 27.20 15.86
C GLY A 592 9.54 26.05 15.31
N ALA A 593 8.89 24.96 14.92
CA ALA A 593 9.57 23.80 14.32
C ALA A 593 10.28 24.17 13.00
N GLN A 594 9.75 25.11 12.22
CA GLN A 594 10.41 25.56 11.00
C GLN A 594 11.65 26.41 11.28
N ASN A 595 11.58 27.30 12.27
CA ASN A 595 12.73 28.10 12.70
C ASN A 595 13.86 27.22 13.26
N GLU A 596 13.52 26.21 14.05
CA GLU A 596 14.48 25.21 14.54
C GLU A 596 15.20 24.51 13.38
N MET A 597 14.45 24.01 12.39
CA MET A 597 15.03 23.33 11.23
C MET A 597 15.92 24.26 10.40
N MET A 598 15.55 25.53 10.25
CA MET A 598 16.38 26.53 9.58
C MET A 598 17.67 26.80 10.36
N GLN A 599 17.63 26.87 11.69
CA GLN A 599 18.84 27.05 12.50
C GLN A 599 19.75 25.84 12.43
N LEU A 600 19.21 24.62 12.57
CA LEU A 600 19.99 23.38 12.44
C LEU A 600 20.65 23.26 11.07
N ALA A 601 19.96 23.66 10.00
CA ALA A 601 20.51 23.66 8.66
C ALA A 601 21.68 24.64 8.52
N LEU A 602 21.53 25.84 9.08
CA LEU A 602 22.57 26.86 9.09
C LEU A 602 23.80 26.39 9.88
N GLU A 603 23.60 25.83 11.07
CA GLU A 603 24.68 25.30 11.91
C GLU A 603 25.44 24.17 11.22
N GLY A 604 24.73 23.23 10.59
CA GLY A 604 25.36 22.16 9.79
C GLY A 604 26.20 22.72 8.65
N ALA A 605 25.65 23.68 7.90
CA ALA A 605 26.36 24.30 6.79
C ALA A 605 27.60 25.09 7.26
N LEU A 606 27.53 25.75 8.42
CA LEU A 606 28.68 26.43 9.06
C LEU A 606 29.77 25.45 9.50
N ARG A 607 29.42 24.20 9.86
CA ARG A 607 30.37 23.12 10.14
C ARG A 607 30.97 22.46 8.89
N GLY A 608 30.63 22.94 7.69
CA GLY A 608 31.12 22.36 6.43
C GLY A 608 30.30 21.18 5.92
N GLU A 609 29.14 20.90 6.52
CA GLU A 609 28.29 19.76 6.14
C GLU A 609 27.53 19.99 4.83
N THR A 610 27.19 18.91 4.13
CA THR A 610 26.17 18.93 3.08
C THR A 610 24.83 18.61 3.74
N VAL A 611 24.02 19.65 3.93
CA VAL A 611 22.73 19.55 4.60
C VAL A 611 21.63 19.41 3.56
N VAL A 612 20.81 18.37 3.68
CA VAL A 612 19.57 18.21 2.93
C VAL A 612 18.40 18.56 3.83
N ARG A 613 17.60 19.51 3.38
CA ARG A 613 16.32 19.88 3.96
C ARG A 613 15.22 19.21 3.15
N LEU A 614 14.75 18.06 3.62
CA LEU A 614 13.79 17.22 2.91
C LEU A 614 12.35 17.65 3.24
N LYS A 615 11.59 17.97 2.20
CA LYS A 615 10.22 18.51 2.28
C LYS A 615 9.28 17.62 1.48
N GLN A 616 8.08 17.36 1.99
CA GLN A 616 7.09 16.58 1.24
C GLN A 616 6.59 17.35 0.02
N GLY A 617 6.35 16.66 -1.09
CA GLY A 617 5.90 17.26 -2.34
C GLY A 617 7.00 18.07 -3.00
N ASP A 618 6.66 19.30 -3.39
CA ASP A 618 7.59 20.26 -3.97
C ASP A 618 7.94 21.37 -2.96
N PRO A 619 9.22 21.79 -2.81
CA PRO A 619 9.62 22.81 -1.84
C PRO A 619 8.92 24.17 -2.00
N PHE A 620 8.52 24.56 -3.22
CA PHE A 620 7.95 25.86 -3.54
C PHE A 620 6.43 25.86 -3.68
N VAL A 621 5.79 24.70 -3.76
CA VAL A 621 4.32 24.59 -3.76
C VAL A 621 3.79 24.37 -2.34
N TYR A 622 3.36 25.46 -1.68
CA TYR A 622 2.90 25.46 -0.28
C TYR A 622 3.88 24.84 0.74
N GLY A 623 5.12 24.56 0.34
CA GLY A 623 6.16 24.01 1.20
C GLY A 623 6.88 25.06 2.06
N ARG A 624 6.65 26.37 1.85
CA ARG A 624 7.41 27.48 2.48
C ARG A 624 8.92 27.50 2.14
N GLY A 625 9.36 26.83 1.07
CA GLY A 625 10.78 26.79 0.68
C GLY A 625 11.38 28.16 0.36
N GLY A 626 10.58 29.10 -0.15
CA GLY A 626 11.05 30.47 -0.42
C GLY A 626 11.47 31.22 0.86
N GLU A 627 10.76 31.03 1.97
CA GLU A 627 11.13 31.62 3.27
C GLU A 627 12.47 31.07 3.76
N GLU A 628 12.65 29.75 3.64
CA GLU A 628 13.89 29.07 4.04
C GLU A 628 15.08 29.53 3.19
N VAL A 629 14.92 29.64 1.86
CA VAL A 629 15.96 30.18 0.96
C VAL A 629 16.37 31.60 1.34
N LEU A 630 15.40 32.49 1.61
CA LEU A 630 15.69 33.87 2.02
C LEU A 630 16.42 33.92 3.37
N PHE A 631 16.03 33.06 4.30
CA PHE A 631 16.70 32.93 5.59
C PHE A 631 18.17 32.52 5.42
N PHE A 632 18.46 31.48 4.64
CA PHE A 632 19.83 31.02 4.40
C PHE A 632 20.68 32.07 3.68
N ARG A 633 20.10 32.73 2.67
CA ARG A 633 20.78 33.79 1.92
C ARG A 633 21.21 34.94 2.81
N LYS A 634 20.36 35.36 3.75
CA LYS A 634 20.68 36.40 4.75
C LYS A 634 21.89 36.02 5.62
N HIS A 635 22.14 34.73 5.83
CA HIS A 635 23.26 34.21 6.62
C HIS A 635 24.44 33.74 5.75
N GLY A 636 24.47 34.12 4.47
CA GLY A 636 25.61 33.87 3.57
C GLY A 636 25.63 32.47 2.92
N PHE A 637 24.51 31.75 2.91
CA PHE A 637 24.36 30.46 2.23
C PHE A 637 23.27 30.55 1.14
N GLU A 638 23.65 30.29 -0.11
CA GLU A 638 22.67 30.14 -1.20
C GLU A 638 22.28 28.67 -1.31
N SER A 639 21.01 28.37 -1.03
CA SER A 639 20.54 26.99 -1.08
C SER A 639 20.20 26.55 -2.50
N THR A 640 20.59 25.32 -2.86
CA THR A 640 20.15 24.70 -4.11
C THR A 640 18.80 24.02 -3.89
N VAL A 641 17.81 24.36 -4.70
CA VAL A 641 16.46 23.77 -4.60
C VAL A 641 16.33 22.66 -5.64
N ILE A 642 16.05 21.45 -5.18
CA ILE A 642 15.80 20.26 -6.00
C ILE A 642 14.28 20.02 -6.04
N PRO A 643 13.66 20.05 -7.23
CA PRO A 643 12.22 19.91 -7.37
C PRO A 643 11.75 18.52 -6.94
N GLY A 644 10.53 18.48 -6.41
CA GLY A 644 9.80 17.24 -6.16
C GLY A 644 8.50 17.22 -6.94
N ILE A 645 7.91 16.04 -7.11
CA ILE A 645 6.60 15.95 -7.77
C ILE A 645 5.53 16.43 -6.77
N SER A 646 4.86 17.54 -7.07
CA SER A 646 3.82 18.08 -6.18
C SER A 646 2.60 17.17 -6.12
N SER A 647 2.07 16.96 -4.91
CA SER A 647 0.83 16.20 -4.68
C SER A 647 -0.36 16.80 -5.44
N ALA A 648 -0.38 18.13 -5.63
CA ALA A 648 -1.42 18.84 -6.37
C ALA A 648 -1.63 18.33 -7.80
N LEU A 649 -0.60 17.74 -8.42
CA LEU A 649 -0.66 17.15 -9.76
C LEU A 649 -0.60 15.63 -9.71
N ALA A 650 0.30 15.06 -8.90
CA ALA A 650 0.49 13.62 -8.85
C ALA A 650 -0.71 12.87 -8.27
N ALA A 651 -1.30 13.38 -7.19
CA ALA A 651 -2.43 12.71 -6.53
C ALA A 651 -3.64 12.54 -7.47
N PRO A 652 -4.16 13.59 -8.14
CA PRO A 652 -5.25 13.42 -9.08
C PRO A 652 -4.85 12.55 -10.28
N LEU A 653 -3.63 12.67 -10.82
CA LEU A 653 -3.15 11.82 -11.90
C LEU A 653 -3.18 10.33 -11.53
N MET A 654 -2.66 9.97 -10.36
CA MET A 654 -2.66 8.58 -9.88
C MET A 654 -4.07 8.01 -9.64
N MET A 655 -5.06 8.89 -9.56
CA MET A 655 -6.46 8.56 -9.40
C MET A 655 -7.28 8.65 -10.69
N ASN A 656 -6.63 8.84 -11.85
CA ASN A 656 -7.27 9.08 -13.15
C ASN A 656 -8.13 10.37 -13.19
N ILE A 657 -7.67 11.42 -12.51
CA ILE A 657 -8.30 12.75 -12.53
C ILE A 657 -7.32 13.71 -13.24
N PRO A 658 -7.56 14.07 -14.51
CA PRO A 658 -6.73 15.04 -15.20
C PRO A 658 -7.12 16.45 -14.73
N VAL A 659 -6.21 17.17 -14.08
CA VAL A 659 -6.48 18.53 -13.58
C VAL A 659 -6.83 19.53 -14.69
N THR A 660 -6.46 19.21 -15.94
CA THR A 660 -6.86 19.92 -17.15
C THR A 660 -7.13 18.92 -18.27
N GLN A 661 -8.19 19.15 -19.04
CA GLN A 661 -8.54 18.36 -20.22
C GLN A 661 -9.39 19.20 -21.17
N ARG A 662 -9.10 19.15 -22.47
CA ARG A 662 -9.88 19.86 -23.48
C ARG A 662 -11.35 19.42 -23.42
N GLY A 663 -12.26 20.40 -23.51
CA GLY A 663 -13.70 20.19 -23.43
C GLY A 663 -14.21 19.79 -22.03
N VAL A 664 -13.35 19.84 -21.00
CA VAL A 664 -13.73 19.57 -19.60
C VAL A 664 -13.20 20.65 -18.65
N ALA A 665 -11.89 20.89 -18.65
CA ALA A 665 -11.23 21.89 -17.80
C ALA A 665 -10.02 22.50 -18.53
N GLU A 666 -10.10 23.78 -18.83
CA GLU A 666 -9.09 24.55 -19.58
C GLU A 666 -8.03 25.19 -18.67
N SER A 667 -8.36 25.34 -17.38
CA SER A 667 -7.48 25.95 -16.39
C SER A 667 -7.54 25.23 -15.05
N LEU A 668 -6.45 25.38 -14.29
CA LEU A 668 -6.28 24.88 -12.94
C LEU A 668 -6.01 26.09 -12.04
N ILE A 669 -6.66 26.14 -10.87
CA ILE A 669 -6.24 27.01 -9.78
C ILE A 669 -5.88 26.18 -8.55
N LEU A 670 -4.70 26.46 -8.01
CA LEU A 670 -4.17 25.79 -6.83
C LEU A 670 -4.25 26.74 -5.64
N CYS A 671 -5.00 26.35 -4.62
CA CYS A 671 -5.28 27.11 -3.42
C CYS A 671 -4.94 26.30 -2.17
N THR A 672 -4.89 26.97 -1.02
CA THR A 672 -4.83 26.31 0.30
C THR A 672 -6.11 26.56 1.08
N GLY A 673 -6.60 25.54 1.79
CA GLY A 673 -7.74 25.66 2.69
C GLY A 673 -7.43 26.38 4.02
N VAL A 674 -6.16 26.66 4.32
CA VAL A 674 -5.74 27.29 5.58
C VAL A 674 -4.69 28.37 5.34
N GLY A 675 -5.00 29.59 5.77
CA GLY A 675 -4.07 30.72 5.71
C GLY A 675 -3.07 30.71 6.86
N ARG A 676 -2.13 31.66 6.82
CA ARG A 676 -1.15 31.84 7.90
C ARG A 676 -1.87 32.00 9.24
N GLN A 677 -1.37 31.32 10.29
CA GLN A 677 -1.98 31.28 11.63
C GLN A 677 -3.44 30.79 11.66
N GLY A 678 -3.84 29.95 10.70
CA GLY A 678 -5.20 29.40 10.68
C GLY A 678 -6.26 30.36 10.16
N ARG A 679 -5.86 31.53 9.62
CA ARG A 679 -6.77 32.52 9.03
C ARG A 679 -7.54 31.91 7.86
N ALA A 680 -8.79 32.34 7.70
CA ALA A 680 -9.59 32.00 6.52
C ALA A 680 -8.89 32.51 5.25
N VAL A 681 -8.96 31.71 4.19
CA VAL A 681 -8.43 32.06 2.87
C VAL A 681 -9.60 32.47 2.00
N GLN A 682 -9.40 33.49 1.17
CA GLN A 682 -10.36 33.84 0.13
C GLN A 682 -10.28 32.81 -1.00
N LEU A 683 -11.32 32.01 -1.16
CA LEU A 683 -11.44 30.98 -2.19
C LEU A 683 -11.86 31.61 -3.52
N PRO A 684 -11.43 31.08 -4.68
CA PRO A 684 -11.87 31.60 -5.96
C PRO A 684 -13.33 31.25 -6.22
N GLY A 685 -14.03 32.11 -6.96
CA GLY A 685 -15.38 31.86 -7.46
C GLY A 685 -15.44 30.79 -8.55
N TYR A 686 -16.66 30.31 -8.82
CA TYR A 686 -16.90 29.28 -9.80
C TYR A 686 -16.62 29.76 -11.22
N VAL A 687 -15.89 28.95 -11.97
CA VAL A 687 -15.69 29.09 -13.41
C VAL A 687 -15.87 27.70 -14.00
N ARG A 688 -16.86 27.54 -14.88
CA ARG A 688 -17.25 26.22 -15.41
C ARG A 688 -16.07 25.45 -16.01
N SER A 689 -15.17 26.10 -16.76
CA SER A 689 -14.00 25.45 -17.37
C SER A 689 -12.76 25.36 -16.47
N ARG A 690 -12.89 25.50 -15.14
CA ARG A 690 -11.75 25.52 -14.20
C ARG A 690 -11.82 24.40 -13.17
N THR A 691 -10.70 23.71 -13.00
CA THR A 691 -10.47 22.81 -11.87
C THR A 691 -9.90 23.59 -10.69
N LEU A 692 -10.54 23.46 -9.52
CA LEU A 692 -10.05 24.00 -8.25
C LEU A 692 -9.37 22.88 -7.46
N VAL A 693 -8.08 23.06 -7.14
CA VAL A 693 -7.32 22.16 -6.27
C VAL A 693 -7.04 22.85 -4.94
N LEU A 694 -7.43 22.23 -3.83
CA LEU A 694 -7.21 22.75 -2.48
C LEU A 694 -6.31 21.79 -1.69
N LEU A 695 -5.15 22.30 -1.27
CA LEU A 695 -4.28 21.61 -0.30
C LEU A 695 -4.62 22.04 1.13
N MET A 696 -4.41 21.15 2.09
CA MET A 696 -4.60 21.43 3.52
C MET A 696 -6.06 21.84 3.86
N GLY A 697 -7.04 21.28 3.15
CA GLY A 697 -8.47 21.65 3.29
C GLY A 697 -9.37 20.61 3.95
N VAL A 698 -8.98 19.33 3.98
CA VAL A 698 -9.88 18.20 4.33
C VAL A 698 -10.52 18.36 5.72
N ALA A 699 -9.71 18.68 6.75
CA ALA A 699 -10.23 18.90 8.11
C ALA A 699 -11.19 20.10 8.26
N ARG A 700 -11.33 20.93 7.21
CA ARG A 700 -12.25 22.08 7.14
C ARG A 700 -13.26 21.92 6.01
N ILE A 701 -13.51 20.70 5.54
CA ILE A 701 -14.35 20.44 4.37
C ILE A 701 -15.73 21.09 4.50
N GLN A 702 -16.37 21.02 5.69
CA GLN A 702 -17.67 21.64 5.91
C GLN A 702 -17.63 23.15 5.67
N GLN A 703 -16.67 23.85 6.29
CA GLN A 703 -16.50 25.31 6.14
C GLN A 703 -16.19 25.70 4.69
N ILE A 704 -15.40 24.88 3.99
CA ILE A 704 -15.06 25.08 2.59
C ILE A 704 -16.30 24.93 1.72
N VAL A 705 -17.07 23.85 1.88
CA VAL A 705 -18.31 23.60 1.15
C VAL A 705 -19.31 24.73 1.38
N ASP A 706 -19.52 25.13 2.64
CA ASP A 706 -20.42 26.25 2.98
C ASP A 706 -19.98 27.55 2.27
N THR A 707 -18.67 27.81 2.22
CA THR A 707 -18.10 28.98 1.54
C THR A 707 -18.28 28.90 0.02
N LEU A 708 -18.10 27.73 -0.58
CA LEU A 708 -18.21 27.54 -2.03
C LEU A 708 -19.67 27.64 -2.52
N LEU A 709 -20.62 27.12 -1.74
CA LEU A 709 -22.05 27.05 -2.11
C LEU A 709 -22.85 28.31 -1.76
N SER A 710 -22.48 29.02 -0.69
CA SER A 710 -23.26 30.17 -0.22
C SER A 710 -23.29 31.31 -1.26
N PRO A 711 -24.47 31.89 -1.60
CA PRO A 711 -24.58 32.92 -2.63
C PRO A 711 -23.65 34.12 -2.38
N ASP A 712 -23.60 34.61 -1.13
CA ASP A 712 -22.95 35.87 -0.75
C ASP A 712 -21.79 35.68 0.26
N SER A 713 -21.09 34.54 0.19
CA SER A 713 -19.99 34.28 1.13
C SER A 713 -18.86 35.32 1.01
N PRO A 714 -18.46 36.02 2.09
CA PRO A 714 -17.31 36.91 2.07
C PRO A 714 -15.98 36.16 1.94
N GLY A 715 -15.99 34.83 2.11
CA GLY A 715 -14.83 33.96 1.96
C GLY A 715 -14.56 33.52 0.51
N ARG A 716 -15.40 33.91 -0.46
CA ARG A 716 -15.24 33.55 -1.88
C ARG A 716 -15.19 34.80 -2.76
N ASP A 717 -14.28 34.82 -3.73
CA ASP A 717 -14.14 35.87 -4.73
C ASP A 717 -14.80 35.45 -6.06
N GLY A 718 -16.10 35.72 -6.19
CA GLY A 718 -16.88 35.47 -7.41
C GLY A 718 -18.14 34.64 -7.19
N PRO A 719 -18.71 34.04 -8.27
CA PRO A 719 -20.01 33.37 -8.22
C PRO A 719 -19.97 32.04 -7.46
N PRO A 720 -21.12 31.56 -6.94
CA PRO A 720 -21.21 30.30 -6.23
C PRO A 720 -21.05 29.08 -7.11
N PHE A 721 -20.57 28.02 -6.47
CA PHE A 721 -20.41 26.73 -7.11
C PHE A 721 -21.76 26.02 -7.11
N PRO A 722 -22.12 25.32 -8.21
CA PRO A 722 -23.30 24.46 -8.23
C PRO A 722 -23.20 23.35 -7.18
N SER A 723 -24.30 23.05 -6.49
CA SER A 723 -24.34 22.01 -5.44
C SER A 723 -24.02 20.61 -5.97
N TYR A 724 -24.43 20.31 -7.19
CA TYR A 724 -24.15 19.05 -7.88
C TYR A 724 -22.72 18.97 -8.42
N LEU A 725 -21.91 20.04 -8.33
CA LEU A 725 -20.58 20.02 -8.95
C LEU A 725 -19.72 18.90 -8.34
N PRO A 726 -19.05 18.07 -9.16
CA PRO A 726 -18.22 16.98 -8.68
C PRO A 726 -17.03 17.44 -7.85
N ILE A 727 -16.73 16.66 -6.82
CA ILE A 727 -15.61 16.84 -5.91
C ILE A 727 -14.94 15.49 -5.65
N ALA A 728 -13.62 15.52 -5.62
CA ALA A 728 -12.76 14.40 -5.26
C ALA A 728 -11.92 14.76 -4.04
N ILE A 729 -11.83 13.85 -3.08
CA ILE A 729 -10.89 13.93 -1.96
C ILE A 729 -9.90 12.79 -2.10
N ILE A 730 -8.61 13.14 -2.13
CA ILE A 730 -7.52 12.19 -2.33
C ILE A 730 -6.62 12.22 -1.11
N GLU A 731 -6.53 11.10 -0.43
CA GLU A 731 -5.80 10.90 0.81
C GLU A 731 -4.65 9.95 0.62
N ARG A 732 -3.51 10.27 1.26
CA ARG A 732 -2.28 9.47 1.25
C ARG A 732 -1.85 9.03 -0.15
N ALA A 733 -2.03 9.90 -1.13
CA ALA A 733 -1.71 9.63 -2.54
C ALA A 733 -0.33 8.99 -2.70
N SER A 734 -0.21 8.01 -3.60
CA SER A 734 0.97 7.18 -3.83
C SER A 734 1.33 6.18 -2.74
N SER A 735 0.62 6.17 -1.61
CA SER A 735 0.80 5.15 -0.56
C SER A 735 -0.03 3.89 -0.87
N PRO A 736 0.38 2.70 -0.38
CA PRO A 736 -0.41 1.47 -0.56
C PRO A 736 -1.84 1.56 -0.03
N ASP A 737 -2.07 2.42 0.97
CA ASP A 737 -3.35 2.69 1.62
C ASP A 737 -4.03 4.00 1.15
N GLN A 738 -3.64 4.52 -0.02
CA GLN A 738 -4.26 5.71 -0.60
C GLN A 738 -5.78 5.56 -0.72
N ARG A 739 -6.52 6.67 -0.65
CA ARG A 739 -7.98 6.65 -0.78
C ARG A 739 -8.45 7.79 -1.69
N LEU A 740 -9.42 7.48 -2.55
CA LEU A 740 -10.16 8.43 -3.36
C LEU A 740 -11.63 8.39 -2.94
N THR A 741 -12.17 9.53 -2.54
CA THR A 741 -13.61 9.73 -2.29
C THR A 741 -14.15 10.67 -3.35
N LEU A 742 -15.11 10.21 -4.16
CA LEU A 742 -15.83 11.01 -5.15
C LEU A 742 -17.25 11.27 -4.68
N SER A 743 -17.71 12.50 -4.87
CA SER A 743 -19.04 12.96 -4.45
C SER A 743 -19.43 14.21 -5.25
N THR A 744 -20.57 14.80 -4.90
CA THR A 744 -20.91 16.20 -5.19
C THR A 744 -20.59 17.11 -4.02
N LEU A 745 -20.49 18.42 -4.26
CA LEU A 745 -20.29 19.43 -3.21
C LEU A 745 -21.35 19.34 -2.10
N SER A 746 -22.60 19.00 -2.42
CA SER A 746 -23.66 18.86 -1.41
C SER A 746 -23.54 17.62 -0.52
N HIS A 747 -22.92 16.53 -1.01
CA HIS A 747 -22.90 15.24 -0.31
C HIS A 747 -21.55 14.89 0.32
N ILE A 748 -20.47 15.62 -0.01
CA ILE A 748 -19.11 15.24 0.41
C ILE A 748 -18.86 15.34 1.92
N ALA A 749 -19.44 16.34 2.59
CA ALA A 749 -19.22 16.52 4.02
C ALA A 749 -19.94 15.45 4.86
N PRO A 750 -21.22 15.10 4.59
CA PRO A 750 -21.85 13.91 5.15
C PRO A 750 -21.07 12.62 4.84
N ALA A 751 -20.63 12.43 3.59
CA ALA A 751 -19.86 11.25 3.19
C ALA A 751 -18.57 11.09 4.01
N LEU A 752 -17.84 12.18 4.24
CA LEU A 752 -16.63 12.14 5.07
C LEU A 752 -16.93 11.88 6.55
N ALA A 753 -18.10 12.26 7.07
CA ALA A 753 -18.47 11.96 8.46
C ALA A 753 -18.64 10.45 8.72
N GLU A 754 -18.98 9.68 7.67
CA GLU A 754 -19.09 8.21 7.71
C GLU A 754 -17.74 7.49 7.52
N LEU A 755 -16.70 8.21 7.11
CA LEU A 755 -15.39 7.65 6.75
C LEU A 755 -14.30 8.11 7.73
N ASP A 756 -13.35 7.23 8.06
CA ASP A 756 -12.19 7.62 8.89
C ASP A 756 -11.24 8.54 8.11
N GLU A 757 -10.94 9.75 8.56
CA GLU A 757 -9.97 10.63 7.87
C GLU A 757 -8.55 10.04 7.83
N ARG A 758 -7.85 10.18 6.69
CA ARG A 758 -6.48 9.71 6.48
C ARG A 758 -5.57 10.86 5.99
N PRO A 759 -5.00 11.67 6.89
CA PRO A 759 -4.06 12.71 6.48
C PRO A 759 -2.74 12.11 5.92
N PRO A 760 -2.04 12.80 4.99
CA PRO A 760 -2.45 14.05 4.34
C PRO A 760 -3.47 13.81 3.22
N GLY A 761 -4.41 14.74 3.06
CA GLY A 761 -5.41 14.72 1.99
C GLY A 761 -5.54 16.05 1.24
N MET A 762 -6.03 15.98 0.00
CA MET A 762 -6.30 17.14 -0.85
C MET A 762 -7.66 17.03 -1.53
N ILE A 763 -8.19 18.17 -1.98
CA ILE A 763 -9.51 18.29 -2.59
C ILE A 763 -9.35 18.76 -4.03
N VAL A 764 -10.12 18.18 -4.94
CA VAL A 764 -10.26 18.60 -6.34
C VAL A 764 -11.73 18.85 -6.61
N VAL A 765 -12.08 20.04 -7.08
CA VAL A 765 -13.46 20.46 -7.37
C VAL A 765 -13.57 20.85 -8.84
N GLY A 766 -14.60 20.35 -9.51
CA GLY A 766 -14.90 20.65 -10.91
C GLY A 766 -15.02 19.39 -11.78
N TRP A 767 -15.35 19.61 -13.05
CA TRP A 767 -15.66 18.56 -14.02
C TRP A 767 -14.51 17.57 -14.26
N ALA A 768 -13.26 17.99 -14.01
CA ALA A 768 -12.09 17.12 -14.05
C ALA A 768 -12.25 15.84 -13.20
N ALA A 769 -12.97 15.90 -12.08
CA ALA A 769 -13.16 14.77 -11.17
C ALA A 769 -13.90 13.57 -11.80
N LEU A 770 -14.69 13.79 -12.86
CA LEU A 770 -15.43 12.75 -13.56
C LEU A 770 -14.88 12.43 -14.96
N ALA A 771 -13.89 13.18 -15.44
CA ALA A 771 -13.52 13.22 -16.86
C ALA A 771 -13.12 11.86 -17.44
N LEU A 772 -12.41 11.02 -16.67
CA LEU A 772 -11.95 9.69 -17.09
C LEU A 772 -12.73 8.54 -16.43
N GLU A 773 -13.77 8.85 -15.66
CA GLU A 773 -14.60 7.82 -15.03
C GLU A 773 -15.50 7.14 -16.07
N GLY A 774 -15.77 5.84 -15.88
CA GLY A 774 -16.63 5.09 -16.79
C GLY A 774 -16.04 4.99 -18.20
N LYS A 775 -16.80 5.44 -19.21
CA LYS A 775 -16.34 5.53 -20.61
C LYS A 775 -15.50 6.79 -20.89
N GLY A 776 -15.35 7.68 -19.90
CA GLY A 776 -14.77 9.00 -20.06
C GLY A 776 -15.69 9.98 -20.80
N ARG A 777 -15.37 11.26 -20.67
CA ARG A 777 -16.07 12.40 -21.29
C ARG A 777 -15.06 13.43 -21.76
N VAL A 778 -15.30 14.05 -22.90
CA VAL A 778 -14.41 15.08 -23.50
C VAL A 778 -15.18 16.33 -23.94
N ASP A 779 -16.48 16.37 -23.70
CA ASP A 779 -17.47 17.27 -24.30
C ASP A 779 -18.35 17.96 -23.24
N ILE A 780 -17.94 17.91 -21.97
CA ILE A 780 -18.71 18.50 -20.85
C ILE A 780 -18.96 19.99 -21.09
N LEU A 781 -17.95 20.73 -21.55
CA LEU A 781 -18.08 22.16 -21.82
C LEU A 781 -18.95 22.45 -23.06
N ASP A 782 -19.11 21.48 -23.96
CA ASP A 782 -19.91 21.62 -25.18
C ASP A 782 -21.41 21.32 -24.93
N MET A 783 -21.74 20.69 -23.81
CA MET A 783 -23.11 20.37 -23.41
C MET A 783 -23.84 21.55 -22.76
N PRO A 784 -25.17 21.63 -22.89
CA PRO A 784 -25.99 22.61 -22.19
C PRO A 784 -26.02 22.34 -20.67
N GLU A 785 -26.02 23.40 -19.87
CA GLU A 785 -25.95 23.34 -18.40
C GLU A 785 -27.16 22.62 -17.76
N GLU A 786 -28.31 22.63 -18.42
CA GLU A 786 -29.58 22.04 -17.93
C GLU A 786 -29.52 20.51 -17.70
N GLY A 787 -28.57 19.81 -18.34
CA GLY A 787 -28.38 18.37 -18.23
C GLY A 787 -27.31 17.93 -17.22
N GLU A 788 -26.60 18.88 -16.61
CA GLU A 788 -25.42 18.60 -15.78
C GLU A 788 -25.75 17.82 -14.51
N GLU A 789 -26.79 18.22 -13.77
CA GLU A 789 -27.17 17.56 -12.53
C GLU A 789 -27.61 16.10 -12.74
N ALA A 790 -28.36 15.85 -13.83
CA ALA A 790 -28.75 14.50 -14.21
C ALA A 790 -27.53 13.63 -14.58
N MET A 791 -26.59 14.19 -15.34
CA MET A 791 -25.34 13.51 -15.70
C MET A 791 -24.52 13.12 -14.47
N VAL A 792 -24.37 14.03 -13.50
CA VAL A 792 -23.67 13.75 -12.24
C VAL A 792 -24.41 12.71 -11.41
N GLY A 793 -25.75 12.78 -11.38
CA GLY A 793 -26.59 11.79 -10.72
C GLY A 793 -26.40 10.38 -11.30
N GLU A 794 -26.31 10.25 -12.63
CA GLU A 794 -25.98 8.97 -13.29
C GLU A 794 -24.56 8.50 -12.95
N TRP A 795 -23.57 9.40 -12.96
CA TRP A 795 -22.17 9.09 -12.62
C TRP A 795 -21.98 8.55 -11.20
N LEU A 796 -22.81 9.00 -10.25
CA LEU A 796 -22.82 8.45 -8.88
C LEU A 796 -23.63 7.15 -8.76
N LYS A 797 -24.62 6.93 -9.63
CA LYS A 797 -25.51 5.76 -9.64
C LYS A 797 -25.03 4.59 -10.47
N GLU A 798 -23.91 4.67 -11.19
CA GLU A 798 -23.33 3.51 -11.88
C GLU A 798 -22.94 2.41 -10.88
N GLU A 799 -23.95 1.68 -10.40
CA GLU A 799 -23.90 0.48 -9.58
C GLU A 799 -23.38 -0.68 -10.45
N GLY A 800 -22.34 -1.38 -9.98
CA GLY A 800 -21.76 -2.52 -10.71
C GLY A 800 -20.23 -2.62 -10.72
N ARG A 801 -19.53 -1.82 -9.90
CA ARG A 801 -18.06 -1.84 -9.82
C ARG A 801 -17.50 -2.34 -8.48
N GLU A 802 -18.26 -3.14 -7.73
CA GLU A 802 -17.72 -3.85 -6.57
C GLU A 802 -16.52 -4.72 -6.95
N GLU A 803 -16.52 -5.29 -8.17
CA GLU A 803 -15.39 -6.05 -8.73
C GLU A 803 -14.12 -5.18 -8.98
N GLU A 804 -14.25 -3.84 -9.07
CA GLU A 804 -13.14 -2.90 -9.24
C GLU A 804 -12.71 -2.23 -7.91
N GLY A 805 -13.21 -2.71 -6.75
CA GLY A 805 -12.79 -2.25 -5.42
C GLY A 805 -13.47 -0.96 -4.93
N TRP A 806 -14.62 -0.60 -5.51
CA TRP A 806 -15.41 0.56 -5.06
C TRP A 806 -16.34 0.19 -3.90
N LYS A 807 -16.41 1.07 -2.89
CA LYS A 807 -17.46 1.09 -1.88
C LYS A 807 -18.37 2.28 -2.18
N SER A 808 -19.69 2.09 -2.20
CA SER A 808 -20.67 3.14 -2.49
C SER A 808 -21.61 3.36 -1.31
N GLY A 809 -21.95 4.62 -1.06
CA GLY A 809 -23.04 5.06 -0.16
C GLY A 809 -23.98 6.00 -0.90
N GLU A 810 -25.00 6.53 -0.21
CA GLU A 810 -25.90 7.53 -0.82
C GLU A 810 -25.12 8.79 -1.21
N GLY A 811 -24.95 9.01 -2.52
CA GLY A 811 -24.35 10.24 -3.06
C GLY A 811 -22.82 10.28 -3.09
N TRP A 812 -22.12 9.18 -2.78
CA TRP A 812 -20.66 9.12 -2.82
C TRP A 812 -20.13 7.72 -3.18
N LYS A 813 -18.90 7.68 -3.71
CA LYS A 813 -18.16 6.44 -4.01
C LYS A 813 -16.70 6.56 -3.58
N VAL A 814 -16.16 5.49 -2.99
CA VAL A 814 -14.79 5.41 -2.47
C VAL A 814 -14.03 4.29 -3.14
N ARG A 815 -12.78 4.57 -3.49
CA ARG A 815 -11.80 3.56 -3.92
C ARG A 815 -10.59 3.60 -2.99
N GLU A 816 -10.17 2.45 -2.50
CA GLU A 816 -9.01 2.31 -1.62
C GLU A 816 -7.87 1.55 -2.30
N GLY A 817 -6.64 1.94 -2.00
CA GLY A 817 -5.43 1.32 -2.48
C GLY A 817 -4.93 1.84 -3.84
N LEU A 818 -3.71 1.41 -4.18
CA LEU A 818 -3.12 1.66 -5.49
C LEU A 818 -3.89 0.90 -6.58
N ASN A 819 -4.10 1.53 -7.73
CA ASN A 819 -4.56 0.81 -8.94
C ASN A 819 -3.50 -0.25 -9.31
N GLU A 820 -3.92 -1.39 -9.89
CA GLU A 820 -3.04 -2.49 -10.32
C GLU A 820 -1.92 -2.02 -11.24
N ASP A 821 -2.20 -1.07 -12.14
CA ASP A 821 -1.20 -0.44 -13.01
C ASP A 821 -0.07 0.20 -12.20
N TRP A 822 -0.42 0.91 -11.13
CA TRP A 822 0.55 1.53 -10.23
C TRP A 822 1.20 0.49 -9.31
N LYS A 823 0.49 -0.54 -8.83
CA LYS A 823 1.08 -1.59 -7.99
C LYS A 823 2.22 -2.31 -8.71
N GLY A 824 2.03 -2.68 -9.98
CA GLY A 824 3.08 -3.33 -10.78
C GLY A 824 4.32 -2.44 -10.95
N ILE A 825 4.13 -1.17 -11.29
CA ILE A 825 5.23 -0.22 -11.51
C ILE A 825 5.96 0.11 -10.21
N LEU A 826 5.23 0.31 -9.12
CA LEU A 826 5.79 0.77 -7.85
C LEU A 826 6.40 -0.36 -7.02
N SER A 827 5.93 -1.61 -7.16
CA SER A 827 6.47 -2.77 -6.43
C SER A 827 7.87 -3.20 -6.86
N GLY A 828 8.33 -2.81 -8.05
CA GLY A 828 9.66 -3.18 -8.57
C GLY A 828 10.81 -2.26 -8.15
N VAL A 829 10.55 -1.22 -7.35
CA VAL A 829 11.50 -0.11 -7.11
C VAL A 829 11.94 0.00 -5.64
N VAL A 830 11.51 -0.89 -4.76
CA VAL A 830 11.90 -0.91 -3.33
C VAL A 830 12.74 -2.13 -3.00
#